data_AF-A0A6C0DXI9-F1
#
_entry.id   AF-A0A6C0DXI9-F1
#
_cell.length_a   1.000
_cell.length_b   1.000
_cell.length_c   1.000
_cell.angle_alpha   90.00
_cell.angle_beta   90.00
_cell.angle_gamma   90.00
#
_symmetry.space_group_name_H-M   'P 1'
#
loop_
_entity.id
_entity.type
_entity.pdbx_description
1 polymer ?
#
loop_
_entity_poly.entity_id
_entity_poly.type
_entity_poly.pdbx_seq_one_letter_code
_entity_poly.pdbx_strand_id
1 'polypeptide(L)'
;MSCKKLMCKHKLNDKSLTRKWLKKNHPDKGGKMPSDEFNTILECYKTNSFCESNPQANNANNANNAKDYSPLKVTKKNRANIFRCMRKTANFSKIANHHKFDKSIFDPSQYNRDMIDASPKMLQLLNTILELDKQDKKNHNKMFKHFIFSDVKDGGAGAKIIASGLIANGYNNVLNAKKVKGQIANKLYLNIQNSNYNNFGLLSSNSIYGTTFNEKLKKELLKIFNERPNNIHGKNIRIIILDSGFKEGIDLFDVKYVHIFEPSLTIADLKQTIGRATRTCGQKGLEFQEKIGWPLYVYNYYLTVPEEMSNTLYASKFMMENYIKKSNEQDEDILLFKNIEKYNDATMNYSEFDKAMNKLSQQLFSLAPLFAVDYELTKNLHGVPDLNAEFMENKLFLMGGGGAKLGGAKLGGAKLGGAKQNNETRFFKLDNIKCLGKCGKRPTYDIPVSINFMRDVYKKYNHPKNLLKINASNNRAFFCEYMKLNTNDFCNQLNLEWSLRYTKIPSIIEDGKNINTIKKQLANLELVVDDNDTNEKDAIIEVNKQNYPILLYQGVKNSSILSLSPRKTQTPSEILSKRLSESPTPSPRLSQSSKSLQMEFLKKLDFINMRDYIKNTYSHSDFNWEKMIIKNNCVTKENTNSANVTLNPTQKFISHYFNPSSPYKGLLLWHSVGTGKTCSGIATASSSFDKEGYCILWVTRTTLKSDVWKNMFDQVCHMVLLEEIKQGLIIPDDINKRKKLISQNWLDPMSYKQFSNLLDKKNKIYEILLQRNGKADILRKTLIIIDEAHKLYGGDLKASERPNTKIMEQLISNSYKVSKNESCKLLLMTATPFTNSPLELFSLTNLFMTHESEKITTNKEEFKAQFMNANNILSENGVKIIANKLSGYISYLNREKDPTQFAQPIMINVPILMKSIETESLRDAIYLDSKYSDVLKEVEELINSLKLKIKVMKEEYSQEKQTYTKTKTDLSKEEATKFNNRLKTLLEKIKELQEELVNHKITQHEEKVKVKELKEKVKIVKNSLIQEYILYTKCQHLRYKNNKNNKTQKRTNNLLLKN
;
A
#
# COMPACT_ATOMS: atom_id res chain seq x y z
N MET A 1 33.95 47.84 4.53
CA MET A 1 34.16 47.47 3.10
C MET A 1 32.84 46.94 2.54
N SER A 2 32.49 47.22 1.27
CA SER A 2 31.25 46.67 0.70
C SER A 2 31.30 45.14 0.60
N CYS A 3 30.14 44.52 0.76
CA CYS A 3 29.95 43.07 0.77
C CYS A 3 30.67 42.35 -0.41
N LYS A 4 30.51 42.89 -1.62
CA LYS A 4 31.14 42.34 -2.85
C LYS A 4 32.68 42.45 -2.83
N LYS A 5 33.24 43.56 -2.33
CA LYS A 5 34.69 43.74 -2.20
C LYS A 5 35.29 42.76 -1.18
N LEU A 6 34.61 42.52 -0.04
CA LEU A 6 35.10 41.58 0.98
C LEU A 6 35.06 40.13 0.49
N MET A 7 33.98 39.75 -0.18
CA MET A 7 33.83 38.42 -0.78
C MET A 7 34.88 38.17 -1.87
N CYS A 8 35.22 39.18 -2.67
CA CYS A 8 36.30 39.09 -3.66
C CYS A 8 37.70 39.01 -3.05
N LYS A 9 37.97 39.78 -1.97
CA LYS A 9 39.22 39.70 -1.22
C LYS A 9 39.54 38.27 -0.76
N HIS A 10 38.52 37.51 -0.38
CA HIS A 10 38.67 36.12 0.07
C HIS A 10 38.33 35.04 -0.99
N LYS A 11 38.15 35.43 -2.25
CA LYS A 11 37.79 34.52 -3.37
C LYS A 11 36.56 33.64 -3.08
N LEU A 12 35.56 34.23 -2.45
CA LEU A 12 34.32 33.57 -2.04
C LEU A 12 33.25 33.74 -3.12
N ASN A 13 33.27 32.83 -4.09
CA ASN A 13 32.50 32.95 -5.34
C ASN A 13 31.18 32.17 -5.31
N ASP A 14 30.96 31.29 -4.33
CA ASP A 14 29.74 30.52 -4.18
C ASP A 14 29.41 30.16 -2.72
N LYS A 15 28.21 29.60 -2.50
CA LYS A 15 27.73 29.19 -1.17
C LYS A 15 28.55 28.09 -0.51
N SER A 16 29.06 27.14 -1.28
CA SER A 16 29.81 25.98 -0.76
C SER A 16 31.17 26.44 -0.23
N LEU A 17 31.90 27.24 -1.01
CA LEU A 17 33.18 27.84 -0.65
C LEU A 17 33.04 28.76 0.56
N THR A 18 32.06 29.68 0.52
CA THR A 18 31.80 30.62 1.62
C THR A 18 31.44 29.88 2.92
N ARG A 19 30.63 28.82 2.84
CA ARG A 19 30.27 28.01 4.03
C ARG A 19 31.46 27.27 4.63
N LYS A 20 32.35 26.72 3.80
CA LYS A 20 33.59 26.09 4.27
C LYS A 20 34.52 27.12 4.90
N TRP A 21 34.63 28.30 4.27
CA TRP A 21 35.44 29.41 4.77
C TRP A 21 34.93 29.93 6.12
N LEU A 22 33.62 30.16 6.28
CA LEU A 22 32.99 30.59 7.54
C LEU A 22 33.19 29.57 8.67
N LYS A 23 33.12 28.27 8.37
CA LYS A 23 33.37 27.22 9.37
C LYS A 23 34.83 27.18 9.84
N LYS A 24 35.77 27.46 8.93
CA LYS A 24 37.22 27.43 9.22
C LYS A 24 37.65 28.65 10.02
N ASN A 25 37.04 29.81 9.77
CA ASN A 25 37.43 31.09 10.38
C ASN A 25 36.48 31.58 11.48
N HIS A 26 35.65 30.69 12.04
CA HIS A 26 34.71 31.04 13.10
C HIS A 26 35.46 31.46 14.39
N PRO A 27 35.07 32.55 15.07
CA PRO A 27 35.75 33.03 16.29
C PRO A 27 35.83 31.97 17.40
N ASP A 28 34.70 31.31 17.70
CA ASP A 28 34.62 30.23 18.71
C ASP A 28 35.41 28.94 18.34
N LYS A 29 36.02 28.89 17.15
CA LYS A 29 36.87 27.78 16.69
C LYS A 29 38.33 28.18 16.50
N GLY A 30 38.75 29.31 17.08
CA GLY A 30 40.13 29.81 17.03
C GLY A 30 40.49 30.52 15.73
N GLY A 31 39.50 31.03 14.98
CA GLY A 31 39.75 31.82 13.77
C GLY A 31 40.39 33.17 14.09
N LYS A 32 41.49 33.53 13.42
CA LYS A 32 42.25 34.79 13.61
C LYS A 32 41.70 35.99 12.82
N MET A 33 40.44 35.94 12.37
CA MET A 33 39.83 37.00 11.56
C MET A 33 39.19 38.08 12.44
N PRO A 34 39.27 39.37 12.06
CA PRO A 34 38.54 40.45 12.73
C PRO A 34 37.03 40.17 12.71
N SER A 35 36.36 40.31 13.87
CA SER A 35 34.93 39.99 14.04
C SER A 35 34.02 40.73 13.06
N ASP A 36 34.36 41.97 12.71
CA ASP A 36 33.57 42.79 11.79
C ASP A 36 33.64 42.28 10.35
N GLU A 37 34.81 41.82 9.90
CA GLU A 37 34.95 41.20 8.56
C GLU A 37 34.22 39.85 8.50
N PHE A 38 34.31 39.05 9.57
CA PHE A 38 33.60 37.76 9.65
C PHE A 38 32.08 37.94 9.60
N ASN A 39 31.54 38.87 10.40
CA ASN A 39 30.11 39.15 10.46
C ASN A 39 29.59 39.71 9.13
N THR A 40 30.36 40.58 8.48
CA THR A 40 30.04 41.10 7.15
C THR A 40 29.98 39.97 6.11
N ILE A 41 30.93 39.02 6.10
CA ILE A 41 30.89 37.84 5.20
C ILE A 41 29.71 36.92 5.53
N LEU A 42 29.38 36.75 6.81
CA LEU A 42 28.22 35.96 7.23
C LEU A 42 26.90 36.59 6.74
N GLU A 43 26.81 37.92 6.75
CA GLU A 43 25.68 38.67 6.22
C GLU A 43 25.61 38.60 4.69
N CYS A 44 26.74 38.74 4.00
CA CYS A 44 26.88 38.50 2.55
C CYS A 44 26.44 37.10 2.13
N TYR A 45 26.82 36.09 2.94
CA TYR A 45 26.42 34.71 2.73
C TYR A 45 24.91 34.50 2.87
N LYS A 46 24.28 35.19 3.84
CA LYS A 46 22.81 35.15 4.03
C LYS A 46 22.07 35.84 2.88
N THR A 47 22.64 36.89 2.31
CA THR A 47 22.04 37.69 1.22
C THR A 47 22.42 37.21 -0.20
N ASN A 48 23.17 36.10 -0.32
CA ASN A 48 23.65 35.53 -1.60
C ASN A 48 24.52 36.47 -2.45
N SER A 49 25.27 37.38 -1.83
CA SER A 49 26.19 38.26 -2.54
C SER A 49 27.60 37.66 -2.56
N PHE A 50 28.09 37.23 -3.74
CA PHE A 50 29.38 36.55 -3.92
C PHE A 50 30.31 37.33 -4.87
N CYS A 51 31.59 36.97 -4.88
CA CYS A 51 32.52 37.55 -5.86
C CYS A 51 32.27 36.99 -7.27
N GLU A 52 32.14 37.90 -8.24
CA GLU A 52 32.02 37.57 -9.66
C GLU A 52 33.42 37.43 -10.28
N SER A 53 33.76 36.27 -10.83
CA SER A 53 34.99 36.07 -11.62
C SER A 53 34.84 36.66 -13.03
N ASN A 54 35.89 37.31 -13.53
CA ASN A 54 35.99 38.03 -14.82
C ASN A 54 35.32 37.31 -16.02
N PRO A 55 34.66 38.06 -16.93
CA PRO A 55 33.83 37.52 -18.03
C PRO A 55 34.59 37.28 -19.35
N GLN A 56 35.79 36.68 -19.34
CA GLN A 56 36.55 36.42 -20.58
C GLN A 56 36.94 34.95 -20.84
N ALA A 57 36.39 33.98 -20.10
CA ALA A 57 36.58 32.56 -20.39
C ALA A 57 35.31 31.81 -20.85
N ASN A 58 34.23 32.52 -21.21
CA ASN A 58 32.89 31.91 -21.44
C ASN A 58 32.34 31.99 -22.87
N ASN A 59 33.17 32.29 -23.88
CA ASN A 59 32.71 32.40 -25.28
C ASN A 59 33.15 31.25 -26.20
N ALA A 60 33.34 30.04 -25.69
CA ALA A 60 33.52 28.84 -26.53
C ALA A 60 32.69 27.60 -26.14
N ASN A 61 31.90 27.61 -25.06
CA ASN A 61 31.16 26.43 -24.58
C ASN A 61 29.67 26.70 -24.29
N ASN A 62 28.97 27.46 -25.15
CA ASN A 62 27.53 27.70 -25.01
C ASN A 62 26.72 27.21 -26.23
N ALA A 63 27.02 25.99 -26.68
CA ALA A 63 26.03 25.14 -27.34
C ALA A 63 25.91 23.86 -26.50
N ASN A 64 24.68 23.51 -26.11
CA ASN A 64 24.30 22.30 -25.35
C ASN A 64 24.66 22.27 -23.85
N ASN A 65 24.07 23.15 -23.03
CA ASN A 65 23.98 22.90 -21.58
C ASN A 65 22.82 21.94 -21.25
N ALA A 66 23.00 20.67 -21.59
CA ALA A 66 22.45 19.60 -20.75
C ALA A 66 23.27 19.60 -19.45
N LYS A 67 22.63 19.54 -18.28
CA LYS A 67 23.36 19.33 -17.02
C LYS A 67 24.22 18.09 -17.15
N ASP A 68 25.53 18.26 -17.25
CA ASP A 68 26.48 17.16 -17.39
C ASP A 68 26.56 16.43 -16.03
N TYR A 69 25.71 15.42 -15.87
CA TYR A 69 25.73 14.54 -14.71
C TYR A 69 26.79 13.47 -14.96
N SER A 70 27.89 13.53 -14.21
CA SER A 70 28.93 12.49 -14.18
C SER A 70 28.31 11.08 -14.15
N PRO A 71 28.79 10.12 -14.97
CA PRO A 71 28.22 8.78 -15.06
C PRO A 71 28.23 8.11 -13.68
N LEU A 72 27.03 7.82 -13.18
CA LEU A 72 26.82 7.34 -11.82
C LEU A 72 27.20 5.87 -11.68
N LYS A 73 27.86 5.56 -10.57
CA LYS A 73 28.03 4.18 -10.11
C LYS A 73 26.68 3.66 -9.60
N VAL A 74 26.08 2.73 -10.34
CA VAL A 74 24.86 2.02 -9.94
C VAL A 74 25.17 1.22 -8.67
N THR A 75 24.56 1.59 -7.55
CA THR A 75 24.76 0.89 -6.26
C THR A 75 23.43 0.56 -5.60
N LYS A 76 23.41 -0.54 -4.83
CA LYS A 76 22.28 -0.97 -4.00
C LYS A 76 21.76 0.16 -3.09
N LYS A 77 22.67 0.95 -2.52
CA LYS A 77 22.36 2.11 -1.67
C LYS A 77 21.61 3.21 -2.41
N ASN A 78 22.02 3.54 -3.65
CA ASN A 78 21.37 4.59 -4.44
C ASN A 78 19.95 4.17 -4.84
N ARG A 79 19.76 2.91 -5.25
CA ARG A 79 18.42 2.36 -5.54
C ARG A 79 17.49 2.42 -4.32
N ALA A 80 17.97 1.98 -3.16
CA ALA A 80 17.20 2.05 -1.91
C ALA A 80 16.83 3.48 -1.52
N ASN A 81 17.69 4.47 -1.81
CA ASN A 81 17.39 5.88 -1.58
C ASN A 81 16.28 6.40 -2.50
N ILE A 82 16.31 6.07 -3.80
CA ILE A 82 15.25 6.44 -4.75
C ILE A 82 13.94 5.77 -4.34
N PHE A 83 13.96 4.46 -4.07
CA PHE A 83 12.81 3.70 -3.60
C PHE A 83 12.14 4.37 -2.39
N ARG A 84 12.93 4.70 -1.37
CA ARG A 84 12.44 5.42 -0.18
C ARG A 84 11.92 6.82 -0.49
N CYS A 85 12.57 7.54 -1.40
CA CYS A 85 12.14 8.87 -1.82
C CYS A 85 10.77 8.82 -2.50
N MET A 86 10.58 7.94 -3.50
CA MET A 86 9.31 7.78 -4.22
C MET A 86 8.18 7.38 -3.27
N ARG A 87 8.41 6.42 -2.37
CA ARG A 87 7.40 6.03 -1.35
C ARG A 87 6.99 7.19 -0.44
N LYS A 88 7.94 8.03 -0.03
CA LYS A 88 7.64 9.25 0.74
C LYS A 88 6.83 10.23 -0.08
N THR A 89 7.25 10.50 -1.32
CA THR A 89 6.59 11.47 -2.20
C THR A 89 5.14 11.07 -2.48
N ALA A 90 4.88 9.77 -2.60
CA ALA A 90 3.53 9.24 -2.75
C ALA A 90 2.64 9.57 -1.52
N ASN A 91 3.19 9.46 -0.31
CA ASN A 91 2.45 9.70 0.93
C ASN A 91 2.32 11.19 1.26
N PHE A 92 3.42 11.93 1.21
CA PHE A 92 3.48 13.36 1.46
C PHE A 92 4.77 13.90 0.82
N SER A 93 4.64 14.69 -0.25
CA SER A 93 5.75 15.12 -1.12
C SER A 93 6.97 15.65 -0.35
N LYS A 94 6.74 16.58 0.59
CA LYS A 94 7.78 17.18 1.43
C LYS A 94 7.24 17.51 2.81
N ILE A 95 7.85 16.90 3.82
CA ILE A 95 7.48 17.10 5.22
C ILE A 95 8.41 18.13 5.85
N ALA A 96 7.85 19.26 6.28
CA ALA A 96 8.52 20.29 7.08
C ALA A 96 8.27 20.06 8.58
N ASN A 97 8.96 20.80 9.45
CA ASN A 97 8.76 20.64 10.89
C ASN A 97 7.41 21.18 11.36
N HIS A 98 6.86 22.21 10.70
CA HIS A 98 5.51 22.71 10.98
C HIS A 98 4.39 21.75 10.56
N HIS A 99 4.72 20.68 9.84
CA HIS A 99 3.77 19.59 9.55
C HIS A 99 3.75 18.50 10.63
N LYS A 100 4.66 18.51 11.60
CA LYS A 100 4.83 17.41 12.55
C LYS A 100 4.17 17.74 13.88
N PHE A 101 3.09 17.04 14.22
CA PHE A 101 2.36 17.28 15.47
C PHE A 101 3.22 17.15 16.73
N ASP A 102 4.30 16.37 16.68
CA ASP A 102 5.24 16.16 17.78
C ASP A 102 6.32 17.26 17.91
N LYS A 103 6.14 18.38 17.20
CA LYS A 103 6.99 19.58 17.24
C LYS A 103 6.19 20.80 17.69
N SER A 104 6.83 21.68 18.46
CA SER A 104 6.22 22.91 18.99
C SER A 104 5.77 23.90 17.91
N ILE A 105 6.38 23.84 16.72
CA ILE A 105 6.05 24.71 15.58
C ILE A 105 4.97 24.10 14.66
N PHE A 106 4.28 23.05 15.09
CA PHE A 106 3.19 22.45 14.33
C PHE A 106 2.09 23.48 14.05
N ASP A 107 1.71 23.63 12.79
CA ASP A 107 0.65 24.54 12.34
C ASP A 107 -0.43 23.75 11.59
N PRO A 108 -1.57 23.46 12.25
CA PRO A 108 -2.74 22.81 11.65
C PRO A 108 -3.24 23.48 10.38
N SER A 109 -3.32 24.81 10.36
CA SER A 109 -3.88 25.57 9.26
C SER A 109 -2.95 25.54 8.04
N GLN A 110 -1.64 25.70 8.27
CA GLN A 110 -0.65 25.54 7.21
C GLN A 110 -0.59 24.09 6.71
N TYR A 111 -0.68 23.10 7.60
CA TYR A 111 -0.75 21.68 7.20
C TYR A 111 -1.91 21.44 6.22
N ASN A 112 -3.12 21.91 6.53
CA ASN A 112 -4.29 21.69 5.67
C ASN A 112 -4.14 22.39 4.30
N ARG A 113 -3.52 23.57 4.23
CA ARG A 113 -3.19 24.24 2.96
C ARG A 113 -2.18 23.42 2.15
N ASP A 114 -1.09 23.01 2.80
CA ASP A 114 0.02 22.29 2.17
C ASP A 114 -0.39 20.87 1.72
N MET A 115 -1.32 20.22 2.43
CA MET A 115 -1.81 18.87 2.15
C MET A 115 -2.42 18.71 0.75
N ILE A 116 -3.07 19.76 0.23
CA ILE A 116 -3.75 19.72 -1.08
C ILE A 116 -2.76 19.36 -2.19
N ASP A 117 -1.59 20.01 -2.20
CA ASP A 117 -0.52 19.74 -3.17
C ASP A 117 0.39 18.58 -2.74
N ALA A 118 0.63 18.45 -1.43
CA ALA A 118 1.61 17.52 -0.92
C ALA A 118 1.10 16.09 -0.79
N SER A 119 -0.21 15.90 -0.53
CA SER A 119 -0.81 14.59 -0.28
C SER A 119 -2.30 14.53 -0.64
N PRO A 120 -2.61 14.33 -1.94
CA PRO A 120 -3.97 13.99 -2.37
C PRO A 120 -4.53 12.75 -1.65
N LYS A 121 -3.66 11.79 -1.28
CA LYS A 121 -4.08 10.60 -0.52
C LYS A 121 -4.57 10.91 0.89
N MET A 122 -3.91 11.82 1.61
CA MET A 122 -4.36 12.21 2.95
C MET A 122 -5.70 12.92 2.87
N LEU A 123 -5.88 13.81 1.89
CA LEU A 123 -7.16 14.46 1.63
C LEU A 123 -8.27 13.42 1.34
N GLN A 124 -7.99 12.46 0.47
CA GLN A 124 -8.93 11.38 0.17
C GLN A 124 -9.28 10.53 1.39
N LEU A 125 -8.30 10.16 2.21
CA LEU A 125 -8.52 9.38 3.43
C LEU A 125 -9.47 10.12 4.39
N LEU A 126 -9.23 11.40 4.64
CA LEU A 126 -10.10 12.23 5.50
C LEU A 126 -11.52 12.30 4.95
N ASN A 127 -11.67 12.56 3.65
CA ASN A 127 -12.99 12.64 3.02
C ASN A 127 -13.73 11.29 3.05
N THR A 128 -13.01 10.17 2.85
CA THR A 128 -13.59 8.84 2.98
C THR A 128 -14.09 8.58 4.40
N ILE A 129 -13.31 8.93 5.43
CA ILE A 129 -13.75 8.77 6.84
C ILE A 129 -15.01 9.60 7.11
N LEU A 130 -15.02 10.88 6.69
CA LEU A 130 -16.17 11.77 6.89
C LEU A 130 -17.44 11.29 6.19
N GLU A 131 -17.33 10.76 4.98
CA GLU A 131 -18.48 10.27 4.23
C GLU A 131 -18.99 8.92 4.78
N LEU A 132 -18.10 8.04 5.23
CA LEU A 132 -18.47 6.82 5.95
C LEU A 132 -19.21 7.16 7.26
N ASP A 133 -18.67 8.08 8.05
CA ASP A 133 -19.28 8.59 9.28
C ASP A 133 -20.72 9.10 9.04
N LYS A 134 -20.93 9.85 7.95
CA LYS A 134 -22.25 10.36 7.57
C LYS A 134 -23.22 9.24 7.23
N GLN A 135 -22.76 8.22 6.50
CA GLN A 135 -23.57 7.06 6.14
C GLN A 135 -23.89 6.20 7.36
N ASP A 136 -22.93 5.97 8.25
CA ASP A 136 -23.16 5.24 9.49
C ASP A 136 -24.14 5.96 10.41
N LYS A 137 -24.03 7.29 10.51
CA LYS A 137 -24.98 8.08 11.28
C LYS A 137 -26.39 8.01 10.68
N LYS A 138 -26.50 7.99 9.35
CA LYS A 138 -27.78 7.87 8.65
C LYS A 138 -28.41 6.48 8.81
N ASN A 139 -27.61 5.42 8.65
CA ASN A 139 -28.12 4.04 8.56
C ASN A 139 -28.25 3.38 9.93
N HIS A 140 -27.30 3.67 10.84
CA HIS A 140 -27.17 2.99 12.13
C HIS A 140 -27.38 3.91 13.34
N ASN A 141 -27.47 5.23 13.12
CA ASN A 141 -27.43 6.26 14.17
C ASN A 141 -26.18 6.16 15.09
N LYS A 142 -25.12 5.53 14.60
CA LYS A 142 -23.88 5.22 15.34
C LYS A 142 -22.66 5.59 14.50
N MET A 143 -21.49 5.58 15.15
CA MET A 143 -20.18 5.67 14.51
C MET A 143 -19.48 4.31 14.68
N PHE A 144 -18.45 4.05 13.87
CA PHE A 144 -17.68 2.82 13.99
C PHE A 144 -16.18 3.07 14.08
N LYS A 145 -15.44 2.04 14.49
CA LYS A 145 -13.99 2.14 14.62
C LYS A 145 -13.28 2.00 13.27
N HIS A 146 -12.19 2.75 13.14
CA HIS A 146 -11.30 2.72 12.00
C HIS A 146 -9.90 2.27 12.42
N PHE A 147 -9.28 1.43 11.60
CA PHE A 147 -7.87 1.06 11.69
C PHE A 147 -7.14 1.61 10.46
N ILE A 148 -6.19 2.51 10.66
CA ILE A 148 -5.34 3.06 9.59
C ILE A 148 -3.93 2.45 9.69
N PHE A 149 -3.41 1.94 8.57
CA PHE A 149 -2.07 1.38 8.48
C PHE A 149 -1.20 2.14 7.47
N SER A 150 0.07 2.37 7.83
CA SER A 150 1.10 2.85 6.92
C SER A 150 2.38 2.02 7.06
N ASP A 151 2.89 1.52 5.94
CA ASP A 151 4.11 0.74 5.89
C ASP A 151 5.39 1.60 5.94
N VAL A 152 5.32 2.90 5.68
CA VAL A 152 6.47 3.81 5.73
C VAL A 152 6.93 4.11 7.17
N LYS A 153 8.16 3.71 7.53
CA LYS A 153 8.78 3.90 8.87
C LYS A 153 9.71 5.11 9.00
N ASP A 154 9.71 6.06 8.09
CA ASP A 154 10.66 7.19 8.21
C ASP A 154 10.20 8.23 9.26
N GLY A 155 11.13 8.76 10.06
CA GLY A 155 10.90 9.48 11.34
C GLY A 155 9.95 10.70 11.39
N GLY A 156 9.34 11.09 10.27
CA GLY A 156 8.22 12.05 10.23
C GLY A 156 7.16 11.74 9.16
N ALA A 157 7.29 10.65 8.41
CA ALA A 157 6.36 10.18 7.40
C ALA A 157 5.50 9.01 7.94
N GLY A 158 4.63 8.46 7.09
CA GLY A 158 3.78 7.33 7.42
C GLY A 158 2.79 7.63 8.55
N ALA A 159 2.71 6.77 9.56
CA ALA A 159 1.74 6.90 10.65
C ALA A 159 1.74 8.28 11.34
N LYS A 160 2.91 8.91 11.48
CA LYS A 160 3.02 10.24 12.12
C LYS A 160 2.41 11.36 11.30
N ILE A 161 2.59 11.35 9.98
CA ILE A 161 2.04 12.42 9.13
C ILE A 161 0.53 12.27 9.01
N ILE A 162 0.02 11.03 9.01
CA ILE A 162 -1.41 10.74 9.11
C ILE A 162 -1.97 11.30 10.43
N ALA A 163 -1.28 11.07 11.55
CA ALA A 163 -1.66 11.63 12.84
C ALA A 163 -1.69 13.17 12.83
N SER A 164 -0.71 13.83 12.20
CA SER A 164 -0.75 15.28 11.99
C SER A 164 -1.99 15.71 11.21
N GLY A 165 -2.36 14.99 10.16
CA GLY A 165 -3.55 15.29 9.37
C GLY A 165 -4.86 15.11 10.14
N LEU A 166 -4.97 14.07 10.97
CA LEU A 166 -6.11 13.92 11.89
C LEU A 166 -6.17 15.09 12.88
N ILE A 167 -5.05 15.44 13.54
CA ILE A 167 -5.02 16.56 14.49
C ILE A 167 -5.38 17.88 13.81
N ALA A 168 -4.87 18.11 12.60
CA ALA A 168 -5.20 19.30 11.81
C ALA A 168 -6.67 19.40 11.41
N ASN A 169 -7.42 18.29 11.47
CA ASN A 169 -8.83 18.20 11.14
C ASN A 169 -9.71 17.90 12.38
N GLY A 170 -9.25 18.28 13.58
CA GLY A 170 -10.07 18.30 14.79
C GLY A 170 -10.13 16.98 15.58
N TYR A 171 -9.29 16.00 15.25
CA TYR A 171 -9.16 14.76 16.01
C TYR A 171 -8.12 14.87 17.13
N ASN A 172 -8.37 14.19 18.25
CA ASN A 172 -7.55 14.25 19.44
C ASN A 172 -6.67 13.01 19.56
N ASN A 173 -5.34 13.21 19.52
CA ASN A 173 -4.41 12.12 19.80
C ASN A 173 -4.43 11.84 21.31
N VAL A 174 -4.75 10.61 21.72
CA VAL A 174 -4.76 10.23 23.15
C VAL A 174 -3.35 10.11 23.74
N LEU A 175 -2.30 10.19 22.93
CA LEU A 175 -0.92 10.11 23.38
C LEU A 175 -0.32 11.49 23.65
N ASN A 176 0.04 11.71 24.91
CA ASN A 176 0.67 12.93 25.39
C ASN A 176 2.04 12.63 26.00
N ALA A 177 2.85 13.67 26.15
CA ALA A 177 4.17 13.62 26.75
C ALA A 177 4.23 14.56 27.96
N LYS A 178 4.87 14.11 29.05
CA LYS A 178 5.20 14.96 30.20
C LYS A 178 6.67 14.87 30.56
N LYS A 179 7.26 15.98 31.00
CA LYS A 179 8.64 16.01 31.50
C LYS A 179 8.68 15.40 32.90
N VAL A 180 9.63 14.52 33.16
CA VAL A 180 9.82 13.88 34.49
C VAL A 180 11.12 14.41 35.08
N LYS A 181 11.11 14.85 36.34
CA LYS A 181 12.33 15.31 37.05
C LYS A 181 13.38 14.19 37.02
N GLY A 182 14.60 14.52 36.61
CA GLY A 182 15.73 13.57 36.50
C GLY A 182 15.81 12.77 35.20
N GLN A 183 14.88 12.93 34.25
CA GLN A 183 14.96 12.27 32.93
C GLN A 183 15.15 13.29 31.79
N ILE A 184 16.06 12.98 30.85
CA ILE A 184 16.33 13.80 29.67
C ILE A 184 15.18 13.71 28.65
N ALA A 185 14.57 12.53 28.51
CA ALA A 185 13.45 12.28 27.61
C ALA A 185 12.10 12.44 28.34
N ASN A 186 11.07 12.86 27.61
CA ASN A 186 9.71 12.91 28.15
C ASN A 186 9.18 11.50 28.44
N LYS A 187 8.17 11.39 29.29
CA LYS A 187 7.42 10.15 29.50
C LYS A 187 6.08 10.23 28.77
N LEU A 188 5.82 9.26 27.90
CA LEU A 188 4.53 9.12 27.23
C LEU A 188 3.46 8.59 28.20
N TYR A 189 2.24 9.09 28.09
CA TYR A 189 1.07 8.64 28.84
C TYR A 189 -0.21 8.83 28.00
N LEU A 190 -1.28 8.13 28.36
CA LEU A 190 -2.59 8.28 27.72
C LEU A 190 -3.38 9.39 28.40
N ASN A 191 -3.95 10.28 27.60
CA ASN A 191 -4.91 11.29 28.03
C ASN A 191 -6.13 11.20 27.12
N ILE A 192 -7.23 10.67 27.66
CA ILE A 192 -8.49 10.56 26.94
C ILE A 192 -9.29 11.83 27.26
N GLN A 193 -9.36 12.74 26.30
CA GLN A 193 -10.30 13.87 26.38
C GLN A 193 -11.74 13.33 26.35
N ASN A 194 -12.71 14.10 26.88
CA ASN A 194 -14.13 13.74 26.94
C ASN A 194 -14.59 12.88 25.74
N SER A 195 -15.19 11.72 26.01
CA SER A 195 -15.53 10.70 25.01
C SER A 195 -16.52 11.22 23.96
N ASN A 196 -15.99 11.77 22.87
CA ASN A 196 -16.73 12.51 21.84
C ASN A 196 -16.51 11.98 20.42
N TYR A 197 -16.09 10.72 20.26
CA TYR A 197 -15.79 10.08 18.97
C TYR A 197 -14.62 10.69 18.16
N ASN A 198 -13.94 11.74 18.66
CA ASN A 198 -12.83 12.39 17.95
C ASN A 198 -11.44 11.89 18.39
N ASN A 199 -11.40 11.01 19.39
CA ASN A 199 -10.15 10.48 19.93
C ASN A 199 -9.54 9.39 19.01
N PHE A 200 -8.23 9.44 18.81
CA PHE A 200 -7.47 8.42 18.11
C PHE A 200 -6.20 7.98 18.85
N GLY A 201 -5.83 6.71 18.67
CA GLY A 201 -4.58 6.13 19.15
C GLY A 201 -3.52 6.05 18.05
N LEU A 202 -2.24 6.14 18.43
CA LEU A 202 -1.11 6.04 17.51
C LEU A 202 -0.05 5.06 18.04
N LEU A 203 0.21 3.99 17.29
CA LEU A 203 1.30 3.08 17.55
C LEU A 203 2.37 3.25 16.47
N SER A 204 3.45 3.96 16.81
CA SER A 204 4.60 4.14 15.91
C SER A 204 5.90 3.61 16.50
N SER A 205 6.64 2.89 15.67
CA SER A 205 7.99 2.38 15.92
C SER A 205 9.03 3.49 16.04
N ASN A 206 8.74 4.68 15.50
CA ASN A 206 9.56 5.87 15.64
C ASN A 206 9.25 6.60 16.96
N SER A 207 10.23 7.35 17.47
CA SER A 207 10.06 8.14 18.68
C SER A 207 8.98 9.22 18.53
N ILE A 208 8.03 9.31 19.45
CA ILE A 208 7.00 10.36 19.50
C ILE A 208 7.38 11.30 20.65
N TYR A 209 7.37 12.62 20.40
CA TYR A 209 7.87 13.62 21.36
C TYR A 209 9.29 13.30 21.88
N GLY A 210 10.15 12.75 21.02
CA GLY A 210 11.52 12.34 21.36
C GLY A 210 11.63 11.06 22.18
N THR A 211 10.53 10.33 22.42
CA THR A 211 10.47 9.15 23.30
C THR A 211 9.95 7.93 22.55
N THR A 212 10.50 6.75 22.80
CA THR A 212 10.01 5.49 22.20
C THR A 212 8.78 4.96 22.94
N PHE A 213 7.93 4.24 22.20
CA PHE A 213 6.76 3.58 22.78
C PHE A 213 7.18 2.47 23.75
N ASN A 214 6.50 2.35 24.89
CA ASN A 214 6.75 1.28 25.86
C ASN A 214 5.61 0.23 25.85
N GLU A 215 5.92 -1.00 26.26
CA GLU A 215 4.95 -2.12 26.25
C GLU A 215 3.75 -1.90 27.19
N LYS A 216 3.94 -1.21 28.32
CA LYS A 216 2.86 -0.91 29.28
C LYS A 216 1.79 -0.02 28.63
N LEU A 217 2.22 1.06 27.99
CA LEU A 217 1.38 2.02 27.29
C LEU A 217 0.66 1.36 26.11
N LYS A 218 1.33 0.44 25.40
CA LYS A 218 0.73 -0.34 24.31
C LYS A 218 -0.43 -1.17 24.82
N LYS A 219 -0.23 -1.91 25.92
CA LYS A 219 -1.28 -2.72 26.54
C LYS A 219 -2.45 -1.88 27.03
N GLU A 220 -2.17 -0.73 27.64
CA GLU A 220 -3.21 0.20 28.11
C GLU A 220 -4.05 0.76 26.97
N LEU A 221 -3.41 1.24 25.89
CA LEU A 221 -4.09 1.77 24.70
C LEU A 221 -5.00 0.72 24.07
N LEU A 222 -4.49 -0.50 23.88
CA LEU A 222 -5.25 -1.60 23.29
C LEU A 222 -6.38 -2.07 24.21
N LYS A 223 -6.20 -2.03 25.53
CA LYS A 223 -7.26 -2.34 26.50
C LYS A 223 -8.45 -1.39 26.35
N ILE A 224 -8.19 -0.09 26.25
CA ILE A 224 -9.25 0.92 26.04
C ILE A 224 -9.88 0.76 24.66
N PHE A 225 -9.07 0.59 23.62
CA PHE A 225 -9.57 0.44 22.25
C PHE A 225 -10.50 -0.78 22.12
N ASN A 226 -10.14 -1.91 22.74
CA ASN A 226 -10.89 -3.17 22.68
C ASN A 226 -11.97 -3.34 23.75
N GLU A 227 -12.21 -2.32 24.57
CA GLU A 227 -13.17 -2.38 25.68
C GLU A 227 -14.60 -2.59 25.19
N ARG A 228 -15.31 -3.54 25.82
CA ARG A 228 -16.73 -3.82 25.60
C ARG A 228 -17.50 -3.72 26.92
N PRO A 229 -18.71 -3.14 26.95
CA PRO A 229 -19.43 -2.54 25.81
C PRO A 229 -18.97 -1.10 25.50
N ASN A 230 -18.20 -0.47 26.39
CA ASN A 230 -17.99 0.98 26.44
C ASN A 230 -17.34 1.61 25.20
N ASN A 231 -16.54 0.85 24.44
CA ASN A 231 -15.88 1.37 23.25
C ASN A 231 -16.27 0.65 21.96
N ILE A 232 -17.29 -0.22 21.89
CA ILE A 232 -17.66 -0.95 20.65
C ILE A 232 -17.74 -0.03 19.41
N HIS A 233 -18.38 1.13 19.57
CA HIS A 233 -18.60 2.13 18.51
C HIS A 233 -17.55 3.26 18.50
N GLY A 234 -16.45 3.11 19.24
CA GLY A 234 -15.34 4.07 19.22
C GLY A 234 -15.57 5.36 20.02
N LYS A 235 -16.49 5.37 20.99
CA LYS A 235 -16.81 6.56 21.82
C LYS A 235 -15.57 7.11 22.54
N ASN A 236 -14.72 6.22 23.06
CA ASN A 236 -13.50 6.58 23.79
C ASN A 236 -12.28 6.71 22.86
N ILE A 237 -12.08 5.73 21.96
CA ILE A 237 -11.05 5.76 20.91
C ILE A 237 -11.67 5.17 19.65
N ARG A 238 -11.86 6.02 18.62
CA ARG A 238 -12.52 5.64 17.37
C ARG A 238 -11.52 5.17 16.33
N ILE A 239 -10.40 5.87 16.20
CA ILE A 239 -9.41 5.61 15.16
C ILE A 239 -8.12 5.10 15.81
N ILE A 240 -7.48 4.09 15.22
CA ILE A 240 -6.12 3.69 15.60
C ILE A 240 -5.22 3.68 14.37
N ILE A 241 -4.06 4.33 14.48
CA ILE A 241 -3.04 4.36 13.43
C ILE A 241 -1.89 3.45 13.85
N LEU A 242 -1.48 2.54 12.97
CA LEU A 242 -0.30 1.70 13.16
C LEU A 242 0.69 1.86 12.02
N ASP A 243 1.98 1.82 12.34
CA ASP A 243 3.03 1.62 11.35
C ASP A 243 3.44 0.14 11.22
N SER A 244 4.28 -0.17 10.23
CA SER A 244 4.79 -1.53 9.99
C SER A 244 5.71 -2.09 11.10
N GLY A 245 5.98 -1.34 12.17
CA GLY A 245 6.55 -1.89 13.41
C GLY A 245 5.55 -2.70 14.23
N PHE A 246 4.25 -2.50 13.97
CA PHE A 246 3.14 -3.10 14.69
C PHE A 246 2.26 -3.99 13.79
N LYS A 247 2.83 -4.51 12.69
CA LYS A 247 2.19 -5.51 11.81
C LYS A 247 1.90 -6.87 12.49
N GLU A 248 2.42 -7.06 13.70
CA GLU A 248 2.33 -8.28 14.51
C GLU A 248 2.06 -7.98 15.99
N GLY A 249 1.51 -8.96 16.71
CA GLY A 249 1.36 -8.91 18.17
C GLY A 249 0.35 -7.87 18.68
N ILE A 250 -0.70 -7.63 17.88
CA ILE A 250 -1.83 -6.73 18.18
C ILE A 250 -3.12 -7.38 17.69
N ASP A 251 -4.19 -7.16 18.46
CA ASP A 251 -5.56 -7.53 18.14
C ASP A 251 -6.44 -6.29 18.24
N LEU A 252 -7.27 -6.04 17.22
CA LEU A 252 -8.18 -4.91 17.15
C LEU A 252 -9.61 -5.44 17.03
N PHE A 253 -10.44 -5.13 18.02
CA PHE A 253 -11.83 -5.60 18.11
C PHE A 253 -12.83 -4.54 17.68
N ASP A 254 -13.92 -5.01 17.07
CA ASP A 254 -15.06 -4.21 16.61
C ASP A 254 -14.66 -3.11 15.61
N VAL A 255 -13.60 -3.35 14.83
CA VAL A 255 -13.22 -2.53 13.68
C VAL A 255 -14.16 -2.85 12.52
N LYS A 256 -14.79 -1.80 11.96
CA LYS A 256 -15.62 -1.88 10.74
C LYS A 256 -14.83 -1.50 9.49
N TYR A 257 -13.91 -0.53 9.62
CA TYR A 257 -13.14 0.04 8.51
C TYR A 257 -11.64 -0.12 8.71
N VAL A 258 -10.96 -0.65 7.68
CA VAL A 258 -9.49 -0.69 7.59
C VAL A 258 -9.06 0.21 6.45
N HIS A 259 -8.05 1.05 6.68
CA HIS A 259 -7.48 1.96 5.70
C HIS A 259 -5.99 1.65 5.51
N ILE A 260 -5.63 1.13 4.34
CA ILE A 260 -4.24 0.87 3.95
C ILE A 260 -3.75 2.07 3.16
N PHE A 261 -3.00 2.97 3.82
CA PHE A 261 -2.67 4.30 3.28
C PHE A 261 -1.73 4.25 2.06
N GLU A 262 -0.92 3.20 1.95
CA GLU A 262 -0.18 2.86 0.74
C GLU A 262 -0.15 1.34 0.54
N PRO A 263 -0.12 0.85 -0.71
CA PRO A 263 -0.12 -0.58 -0.97
C PRO A 263 1.08 -1.27 -0.33
N SER A 264 0.83 -2.39 0.34
CA SER A 264 1.88 -3.25 0.87
C SER A 264 2.78 -3.77 -0.24
N LEU A 265 4.07 -3.93 0.06
CA LEU A 265 5.05 -4.46 -0.89
C LEU A 265 4.81 -5.94 -1.20
N THR A 266 4.30 -6.68 -0.21
CA THR A 266 4.04 -8.11 -0.31
C THR A 266 2.61 -8.45 0.15
N ILE A 267 2.09 -9.57 -0.35
CA ILE A 267 0.81 -10.14 0.07
C ILE A 267 0.86 -10.56 1.54
N ALA A 268 2.02 -11.06 1.99
CA ALA A 268 2.22 -11.46 3.37
C ALA A 268 2.02 -10.27 4.32
N ASP A 269 2.63 -9.11 4.02
CA ASP A 269 2.47 -7.90 4.83
C ASP A 269 1.01 -7.41 4.84
N LEU A 270 0.31 -7.46 3.70
CA LEU A 270 -1.11 -7.11 3.62
C LEU A 270 -1.97 -8.03 4.49
N LYS A 271 -1.77 -9.35 4.41
CA LYS A 271 -2.48 -10.34 5.23
C LYS A 271 -2.20 -10.17 6.72
N GLN A 272 -0.94 -9.95 7.10
CA GLN A 272 -0.57 -9.71 8.50
C GLN A 272 -1.18 -8.43 9.05
N THR A 273 -1.34 -7.41 8.21
CA THR A 273 -1.96 -6.13 8.55
C THR A 273 -3.48 -6.30 8.74
N ILE A 274 -4.19 -6.83 7.75
CA ILE A 274 -5.66 -7.04 7.85
C ILE A 274 -5.98 -8.05 8.98
N GLY A 275 -5.11 -9.04 9.19
CA GLY A 275 -5.16 -10.01 10.28
C GLY A 275 -5.19 -9.42 11.69
N ARG A 276 -4.85 -8.13 11.86
CA ARG A 276 -5.02 -7.40 13.13
C ARG A 276 -6.48 -7.16 13.46
N ALA A 277 -7.33 -7.00 12.44
CA ALA A 277 -8.76 -6.78 12.56
C ALA A 277 -9.58 -8.07 12.39
N THR A 278 -9.09 -9.12 11.73
CA THR A 278 -9.85 -10.38 11.54
C THR A 278 -9.51 -11.46 12.57
N ARG A 279 -9.81 -11.18 13.85
CA ARG A 279 -9.62 -12.17 14.93
C ARG A 279 -10.89 -12.98 15.19
N THR A 280 -10.74 -14.19 15.69
CA THR A 280 -11.86 -15.07 16.09
C THR A 280 -12.78 -14.32 17.07
N CYS A 281 -14.04 -14.14 16.70
CA CYS A 281 -15.05 -13.37 17.40
C CYS A 281 -14.64 -11.91 17.71
N GLY A 282 -13.71 -11.37 16.93
CA GLY A 282 -13.18 -10.02 17.05
C GLY A 282 -14.21 -8.93 16.76
N GLN A 283 -15.23 -9.23 15.95
CA GLN A 283 -16.28 -8.30 15.53
C GLN A 283 -17.62 -8.54 16.22
N LYS A 284 -17.67 -9.39 17.26
CA LYS A 284 -18.94 -9.77 17.90
C LYS A 284 -19.73 -8.61 18.53
N GLY A 285 -19.11 -7.43 18.73
CA GLY A 285 -19.82 -6.23 19.17
C GLY A 285 -20.55 -5.50 18.04
N LEU A 286 -20.27 -5.84 16.77
CA LEU A 286 -20.95 -5.34 15.58
C LEU A 286 -22.10 -6.28 15.20
N GLU A 287 -23.04 -5.75 14.42
CA GLU A 287 -24.17 -6.51 13.91
C GLU A 287 -23.71 -7.65 12.98
N PHE A 288 -24.24 -8.84 13.21
CA PHE A 288 -23.97 -10.01 12.38
C PHE A 288 -24.98 -10.07 11.23
N GLN A 289 -24.51 -10.18 10.00
CA GLN A 289 -25.37 -10.30 8.83
C GLN A 289 -25.58 -11.77 8.46
N GLU A 290 -26.82 -12.25 8.43
CA GLU A 290 -27.16 -13.68 8.27
C GLU A 290 -26.56 -14.36 7.01
N LYS A 291 -26.23 -13.61 5.96
CA LYS A 291 -25.68 -14.14 4.69
C LYS A 291 -24.20 -13.84 4.46
N ILE A 292 -23.62 -12.95 5.27
CA ILE A 292 -22.29 -12.36 5.04
C ILE A 292 -21.38 -12.56 6.25
N GLY A 293 -21.94 -12.65 7.45
CA GLY A 293 -21.22 -12.57 8.71
C GLY A 293 -20.95 -11.12 9.10
N TRP A 294 -19.75 -10.82 9.59
CA TRP A 294 -19.32 -9.45 9.86
C TRP A 294 -18.50 -8.91 8.69
N PRO A 295 -19.02 -8.01 7.84
CA PRO A 295 -18.20 -7.40 6.80
C PRO A 295 -17.11 -6.51 7.41
N LEU A 296 -15.89 -6.59 6.88
CA LEU A 296 -14.77 -5.71 7.21
C LEU A 296 -14.34 -4.95 5.96
N TYR A 297 -14.62 -3.66 5.87
CA TYR A 297 -14.35 -2.89 4.66
C TYR A 297 -12.91 -2.38 4.65
N VAL A 298 -12.11 -2.84 3.69
CA VAL A 298 -10.67 -2.55 3.61
C VAL A 298 -10.39 -1.61 2.44
N TYR A 299 -10.24 -0.32 2.72
CA TYR A 299 -9.89 0.72 1.75
C TYR A 299 -8.38 0.78 1.50
N ASN A 300 -7.94 0.46 0.28
CA ASN A 300 -6.56 0.47 -0.15
C ASN A 300 -6.27 1.66 -1.08
N TYR A 301 -5.51 2.63 -0.59
CA TYR A 301 -5.26 3.90 -1.28
C TYR A 301 -3.97 3.83 -2.10
N TYR A 302 -4.04 4.14 -3.40
CA TYR A 302 -2.86 4.22 -4.26
C TYR A 302 -2.91 5.42 -5.20
N LEU A 303 -1.72 5.90 -5.57
CA LEU A 303 -1.62 6.95 -6.57
C LEU A 303 -1.63 6.38 -7.98
N THR A 304 -2.42 7.00 -8.84
CA THR A 304 -2.38 6.84 -10.30
C THR A 304 -1.59 7.98 -10.92
N VAL A 305 -0.88 7.68 -12.00
CA VAL A 305 -0.06 8.65 -12.73
C VAL A 305 -0.89 9.32 -13.83
N PRO A 306 -0.97 10.67 -13.87
CA PRO A 306 -1.60 11.40 -14.96
C PRO A 306 -1.00 11.04 -16.32
N GLU A 307 -1.83 10.98 -17.35
CA GLU A 307 -1.41 10.61 -18.71
C GLU A 307 -0.34 11.57 -19.24
N GLU A 308 -0.45 12.85 -18.89
CA GLU A 308 0.49 13.90 -19.25
C GLU A 308 1.90 13.63 -18.73
N MET A 309 2.07 12.81 -17.69
CA MET A 309 3.36 12.44 -17.13
C MET A 309 3.97 11.18 -17.75
N SER A 310 3.20 10.37 -18.46
CA SER A 310 3.62 9.06 -18.99
C SER A 310 4.91 9.12 -19.81
N ASN A 311 5.10 10.21 -20.56
CA ASN A 311 6.23 10.43 -21.47
C ASN A 311 7.21 11.53 -21.00
N THR A 312 7.22 11.90 -19.71
CA THR A 312 7.96 13.09 -19.24
C THR A 312 9.27 12.76 -18.51
N LEU A 313 9.21 11.85 -17.55
CA LEU A 313 10.32 11.54 -16.67
C LEU A 313 11.04 10.27 -17.10
N TYR A 314 12.37 10.32 -17.10
CA TYR A 314 13.27 9.25 -17.50
C TYR A 314 14.18 8.85 -16.34
N ALA A 315 14.63 7.60 -16.33
CA ALA A 315 15.68 7.12 -15.46
C ALA A 315 16.57 6.12 -16.20
N SER A 316 17.79 5.92 -15.70
CA SER A 316 18.71 4.91 -16.23
C SER A 316 18.12 3.51 -16.05
N LYS A 317 18.20 2.68 -17.10
CA LYS A 317 17.77 1.28 -17.07
C LYS A 317 18.46 0.49 -15.98
N PHE A 318 19.77 0.66 -15.82
CA PHE A 318 20.53 -0.03 -14.76
C PHE A 318 20.10 0.39 -13.35
N MET A 319 19.59 1.63 -13.18
CA MET A 319 19.05 2.09 -11.91
C MET A 319 17.64 1.56 -11.61
N MET A 320 16.84 1.25 -12.64
CA MET A 320 15.47 0.72 -12.51
C MET A 320 15.44 -0.80 -12.46
N GLU A 321 16.08 -1.50 -13.37
CA GLU A 321 16.06 -2.97 -13.41
C GLU A 321 17.18 -3.47 -12.49
N ASN A 322 16.90 -4.38 -11.56
CA ASN A 322 17.88 -4.91 -10.60
C ASN A 322 18.92 -5.80 -11.33
N TYR A 323 19.68 -5.20 -12.23
CA TYR A 323 20.43 -5.86 -13.30
C TYR A 323 21.89 -6.03 -12.90
N ILE A 324 22.42 -7.23 -13.10
CA ILE A 324 23.85 -7.50 -13.07
C ILE A 324 24.36 -7.20 -14.46
N LYS A 325 25.15 -6.13 -14.60
CA LYS A 325 25.72 -5.71 -15.89
C LYS A 325 26.45 -6.89 -16.55
N LYS A 326 25.94 -7.40 -17.68
CA LYS A 326 26.70 -8.31 -18.53
C LYS A 326 27.81 -7.50 -19.20
N SER A 327 29.01 -8.06 -19.32
CA SER A 327 30.11 -7.44 -20.05
C SER A 327 29.65 -7.15 -21.48
N ASN A 328 29.51 -5.86 -21.83
CA ASN A 328 29.14 -5.27 -23.14
C ASN A 328 27.78 -4.57 -23.26
N GLU A 329 26.95 -4.45 -22.21
CA GLU A 329 25.68 -3.71 -22.30
C GLU A 329 25.84 -2.20 -21.98
N GLN A 330 25.32 -1.34 -22.86
CA GLN A 330 25.27 0.13 -22.66
C GLN A 330 24.03 0.52 -21.85
N ASP A 331 24.17 1.52 -20.97
CA ASP A 331 23.03 2.04 -20.19
C ASP A 331 22.14 2.92 -21.06
N GLU A 332 20.82 2.73 -21.01
CA GLU A 332 19.84 3.50 -21.76
C GLU A 332 18.85 4.21 -20.82
N ASP A 333 18.33 5.36 -21.24
CA ASP A 333 17.27 6.05 -20.50
C ASP A 333 15.92 5.41 -20.82
N ILE A 334 15.23 4.92 -19.80
CA ILE A 334 13.86 4.40 -19.90
C ILE A 334 12.87 5.38 -19.29
N LEU A 335 11.68 5.43 -19.87
CA LEU A 335 10.57 6.24 -19.36
C LEU A 335 10.05 5.65 -18.05
N LEU A 336 10.03 6.47 -17.00
CA LEU A 336 9.67 6.06 -15.65
C LEU A 336 8.23 5.56 -15.55
N PHE A 337 7.31 6.21 -16.25
CA PHE A 337 5.86 5.96 -16.16
C PHE A 337 5.23 5.42 -17.45
N LYS A 338 6.05 5.06 -18.45
CA LYS A 338 5.52 4.51 -19.70
C LYS A 338 4.84 3.17 -19.43
N ASN A 339 3.59 3.05 -19.87
CA ASN A 339 2.74 1.87 -19.66
C ASN A 339 2.52 1.51 -18.17
N ILE A 340 2.70 2.48 -17.27
CA ILE A 340 2.46 2.31 -15.84
C ILE A 340 1.33 3.23 -15.41
N GLU A 341 0.24 2.64 -14.94
CA GLU A 341 -0.90 3.39 -14.40
C GLU A 341 -0.70 3.73 -12.92
N LYS A 342 -0.17 2.78 -12.13
CA LYS A 342 0.02 2.95 -10.69
C LYS A 342 1.42 3.45 -10.37
N TYR A 343 1.51 4.54 -9.62
CA TYR A 343 2.78 5.09 -9.14
C TYR A 343 3.64 4.07 -8.39
N ASN A 344 2.99 3.17 -7.65
CA ASN A 344 3.67 2.14 -6.87
C ASN A 344 4.41 1.14 -7.77
N ASP A 345 3.92 0.84 -8.97
CA ASP A 345 4.55 -0.12 -9.88
C ASP A 345 5.88 0.44 -10.42
N ALA A 346 5.93 1.74 -10.72
CA ALA A 346 7.17 2.43 -11.05
C ALA A 346 8.14 2.45 -9.86
N THR A 347 7.61 2.65 -8.64
CA THR A 347 8.40 2.61 -7.40
C THR A 347 9.02 1.23 -7.16
N MET A 348 8.26 0.15 -7.41
CA MET A 348 8.73 -1.23 -7.21
C MET A 348 9.92 -1.59 -8.09
N ASN A 349 10.09 -0.95 -9.25
CA ASN A 349 11.28 -1.19 -10.09
C ASN A 349 12.58 -0.91 -9.30
N TYR A 350 12.63 0.14 -8.50
CA TYR A 350 13.81 0.49 -7.69
C TYR A 350 14.04 -0.38 -6.46
N SER A 351 13.09 -1.27 -6.15
CA SER A 351 13.18 -2.13 -4.97
C SER A 351 14.11 -3.33 -5.22
N GLU A 352 14.37 -4.10 -4.15
CA GLU A 352 15.03 -5.41 -4.25
C GLU A 352 14.05 -6.52 -4.66
N PHE A 353 12.74 -6.23 -4.74
CA PHE A 353 11.72 -7.23 -5.02
C PHE A 353 11.76 -7.67 -6.49
N ASP A 354 11.82 -8.98 -6.70
CA ASP A 354 11.72 -9.58 -8.03
C ASP A 354 10.24 -9.83 -8.39
N LYS A 355 9.78 -9.26 -9.51
CA LYS A 355 8.44 -9.47 -10.07
C LYS A 355 8.10 -10.96 -10.28
N ALA A 356 9.05 -11.77 -10.73
CA ALA A 356 8.89 -13.21 -10.89
C ALA A 356 8.63 -13.91 -9.54
N MET A 357 9.34 -13.49 -8.49
CA MET A 357 9.15 -14.02 -7.13
C MET A 357 7.81 -13.57 -6.54
N ASN A 358 7.34 -12.35 -6.83
CA ASN A 358 6.01 -11.92 -6.42
C ASN A 358 4.91 -12.75 -7.11
N LYS A 359 5.06 -13.01 -8.42
CA LYS A 359 4.14 -13.88 -9.16
C LYS A 359 4.16 -15.33 -8.67
N LEU A 360 5.33 -15.84 -8.26
CA LEU A 360 5.46 -17.15 -7.64
C LEU A 360 4.77 -17.18 -6.27
N SER A 361 4.96 -16.16 -5.44
CA SER A 361 4.27 -16.00 -4.14
C SER A 361 2.74 -16.08 -4.30
N GLN A 362 2.16 -15.36 -5.27
CA GLN A 362 0.74 -15.43 -5.60
C GLN A 362 0.29 -16.86 -5.95
N GLN A 363 1.05 -17.54 -6.81
CA GLN A 363 0.75 -18.92 -7.22
C GLN A 363 0.81 -19.89 -6.04
N LEU A 364 1.84 -19.81 -5.20
CA LEU A 364 1.98 -20.68 -4.02
C LEU A 364 0.84 -20.48 -3.02
N PHE A 365 0.39 -19.24 -2.77
CA PHE A 365 -0.79 -19.00 -1.93
C PHE A 365 -2.06 -19.62 -2.53
N SER A 366 -2.22 -19.59 -3.87
CA SER A 366 -3.37 -20.20 -4.54
C SER A 366 -3.33 -21.73 -4.55
N LEU A 367 -2.13 -22.32 -4.63
CA LEU A 367 -1.90 -23.76 -4.64
C LEU A 367 -1.81 -24.37 -3.24
N ALA A 368 -1.67 -23.55 -2.20
CA ALA A 368 -1.49 -24.00 -0.82
C ALA A 368 -2.54 -25.03 -0.34
N PRO A 369 -3.87 -24.85 -0.59
CA PRO A 369 -4.84 -25.85 -0.22
C PRO A 369 -4.62 -27.17 -0.96
N LEU A 370 -4.22 -27.12 -2.24
CA LEU A 370 -3.97 -28.31 -3.05
C LEU A 370 -2.73 -29.07 -2.58
N PHE A 371 -1.69 -28.40 -2.10
CA PHE A 371 -0.53 -29.08 -1.52
C PHE A 371 -0.78 -29.65 -0.12
N ALA A 372 -1.93 -29.36 0.48
CA ALA A 372 -2.24 -29.79 1.83
C ALA A 372 -2.58 -31.28 1.90
N VAL A 373 -2.04 -31.94 2.93
CA VAL A 373 -2.34 -33.33 3.25
C VAL A 373 -3.79 -33.51 3.71
N ASP A 374 -4.35 -32.50 4.36
CA ASP A 374 -5.71 -32.48 4.93
C ASP A 374 -6.77 -31.89 3.97
N TYR A 375 -6.44 -31.68 2.69
CA TYR A 375 -7.35 -31.08 1.72
C TYR A 375 -8.73 -31.74 1.65
N GLU A 376 -8.80 -33.08 1.63
CA GLU A 376 -10.09 -33.79 1.54
C GLU A 376 -10.97 -33.53 2.77
N LEU A 377 -10.33 -33.28 3.93
CA LEU A 377 -10.99 -33.03 5.21
C LEU A 377 -11.42 -31.57 5.36
N THR A 378 -10.71 -30.64 4.70
CA THR A 378 -10.98 -29.19 4.74
C THR A 378 -11.74 -28.66 3.52
N LYS A 379 -12.04 -29.49 2.50
CA LYS A 379 -12.69 -29.05 1.26
C LYS A 379 -14.03 -28.33 1.47
N ASN A 380 -14.79 -28.71 2.50
CA ASN A 380 -16.06 -28.03 2.83
C ASN A 380 -15.86 -26.62 3.38
N LEU A 381 -14.70 -26.34 3.98
CA LEU A 381 -14.30 -25.03 4.47
C LEU A 381 -13.67 -24.18 3.35
N HIS A 382 -12.85 -24.79 2.48
CA HIS A 382 -12.08 -24.06 1.44
C HIS A 382 -12.78 -24.01 0.07
N GLY A 383 -13.81 -24.83 -0.14
CA GLY A 383 -14.63 -24.89 -1.36
C GLY A 383 -15.71 -23.82 -1.45
N VAL A 384 -15.83 -22.95 -0.44
CA VAL A 384 -16.72 -21.78 -0.46
C VAL A 384 -15.99 -20.62 -1.15
N PRO A 385 -16.56 -20.03 -2.23
CA PRO A 385 -15.98 -18.82 -2.82
C PRO A 385 -15.91 -17.70 -1.77
N ASP A 386 -14.80 -16.95 -1.76
CA ASP A 386 -14.66 -15.77 -0.90
C ASP A 386 -15.67 -14.70 -1.32
N LEU A 387 -16.21 -13.89 -0.41
CA LEU A 387 -17.07 -12.75 -0.74
C LEU A 387 -16.46 -11.84 -1.81
N ASN A 388 -15.14 -11.64 -1.80
CA ASN A 388 -14.48 -10.88 -2.88
C ASN A 388 -14.63 -11.58 -4.22
N ALA A 389 -14.45 -12.90 -4.29
CA ALA A 389 -14.65 -13.67 -5.51
C ALA A 389 -16.14 -13.77 -5.89
N GLU A 390 -17.02 -13.74 -4.90
CA GLU A 390 -18.45 -13.83 -5.09
C GLU A 390 -19.01 -12.51 -5.64
N PHE A 391 -18.68 -11.36 -5.02
CA PHE A 391 -19.08 -10.03 -5.48
C PHE A 391 -18.34 -9.56 -6.73
N MET A 392 -17.08 -9.96 -6.94
CA MET A 392 -16.18 -9.35 -7.95
C MET A 392 -15.66 -10.34 -9.02
N GLU A 393 -16.25 -11.54 -9.10
CA GLU A 393 -15.79 -12.71 -9.88
C GLU A 393 -14.37 -13.18 -9.47
N ASN A 394 -13.97 -14.41 -9.86
CA ASN A 394 -12.77 -15.16 -9.43
C ASN A 394 -11.39 -14.54 -9.79
N LYS A 395 -11.33 -13.23 -9.93
CA LYS A 395 -10.16 -12.48 -10.29
C LYS A 395 -9.82 -11.57 -9.13
N LEU A 396 -8.58 -11.72 -8.68
CA LEU A 396 -7.90 -10.91 -7.69
C LEU A 396 -7.74 -9.45 -8.20
N PHE A 397 -8.83 -8.78 -8.57
CA PHE A 397 -8.86 -7.44 -9.16
C PHE A 397 -8.46 -6.34 -8.17
N LEU A 398 -8.35 -6.68 -6.89
CA LEU A 398 -8.08 -5.71 -5.84
C LEU A 398 -6.60 -5.67 -5.41
N MET A 399 -5.75 -6.48 -6.05
CA MET A 399 -4.29 -6.27 -6.12
C MET A 399 -3.90 -5.98 -7.57
N GLY A 400 -4.33 -4.83 -8.12
CA GLY A 400 -3.89 -4.45 -9.46
C GLY A 400 -2.37 -4.37 -9.51
N GLY A 401 -1.76 -5.17 -10.39
CA GLY A 401 -0.31 -5.29 -10.57
C GLY A 401 0.14 -6.73 -10.82
N GLY A 402 -0.37 -7.39 -11.86
CA GLY A 402 0.11 -8.72 -12.24
C GLY A 402 -0.72 -9.38 -13.33
N GLY A 403 -0.29 -9.25 -14.58
CA GLY A 403 -0.76 -10.10 -15.67
C GLY A 403 -0.36 -11.56 -15.40
N ALA A 404 -1.18 -12.29 -14.66
CA ALA A 404 -1.11 -13.74 -14.56
C ALA A 404 -2.24 -14.32 -15.41
N LYS A 405 -1.94 -14.62 -16.68
CA LYS A 405 -2.62 -15.71 -17.38
C LYS A 405 -2.33 -16.99 -16.58
N LEU A 406 -3.26 -17.44 -15.74
CA LEU A 406 -3.22 -18.80 -15.21
C LEU A 406 -3.53 -19.74 -16.39
N GLY A 407 -2.48 -20.32 -16.96
CA GLY A 407 -2.61 -21.42 -17.92
C GLY A 407 -3.32 -22.59 -17.23
N GLY A 408 -4.31 -23.16 -17.90
CA GLY A 408 -5.14 -24.25 -17.38
C GLY A 408 -4.38 -25.56 -17.27
N ALA A 409 -3.54 -25.69 -16.25
CA ALA A 409 -3.01 -26.99 -15.84
C ALA A 409 -4.15 -27.88 -15.31
N LYS A 410 -4.07 -29.19 -15.55
CA LYS A 410 -4.94 -30.20 -14.93
C LYS A 410 -4.09 -31.05 -14.00
N LEU A 411 -4.52 -31.22 -12.76
CA LEU A 411 -3.96 -32.21 -11.83
C LEU A 411 -5.11 -33.11 -11.36
N GLY A 412 -5.02 -34.42 -11.60
CA GLY A 412 -6.00 -35.40 -11.10
C GLY A 412 -7.45 -35.19 -11.56
N GLY A 413 -7.68 -34.78 -12.81
CA GLY A 413 -9.04 -34.58 -13.36
C GLY A 413 -9.73 -33.27 -12.96
N ALA A 414 -9.23 -32.55 -11.95
CA ALA A 414 -9.71 -31.21 -11.59
C ALA A 414 -9.13 -30.14 -12.53
N LYS A 415 -10.00 -29.35 -13.17
CA LYS A 415 -9.57 -28.14 -13.90
C LYS A 415 -9.04 -27.14 -12.86
N LEU A 416 -7.75 -26.79 -12.90
CA LEU A 416 -7.33 -25.56 -12.23
C LEU A 416 -8.05 -24.42 -12.95
N GLY A 417 -8.89 -23.69 -12.20
CA GLY A 417 -9.67 -22.58 -12.73
C GLY A 417 -8.76 -21.60 -13.47
N GLY A 418 -8.78 -21.68 -14.80
CA GLY A 418 -8.13 -20.69 -15.64
C GLY A 418 -8.87 -19.38 -15.41
N ALA A 419 -8.20 -18.41 -14.79
CA ALA A 419 -8.64 -17.03 -14.86
C ALA A 419 -8.55 -16.62 -16.33
N LYS A 420 -9.62 -16.86 -17.10
CA LYS A 420 -9.84 -16.10 -18.33
C LYS A 420 -9.79 -14.65 -17.91
N GLN A 421 -8.93 -13.86 -18.55
CA GLN A 421 -9.00 -12.41 -18.49
C GLN A 421 -10.35 -12.03 -19.10
N ASN A 422 -11.41 -12.05 -18.30
CA ASN A 422 -12.67 -11.45 -18.67
C ASN A 422 -12.39 -9.97 -18.98
N ASN A 423 -12.54 -9.58 -20.24
CA ASN A 423 -12.46 -8.20 -20.69
C ASN A 423 -13.79 -7.47 -20.47
N GLU A 424 -14.80 -8.13 -19.89
CA GLU A 424 -16.18 -7.64 -19.80
C GLU A 424 -16.44 -6.64 -18.66
N THR A 425 -15.64 -6.61 -17.58
CA THR A 425 -15.84 -5.58 -16.54
C THR A 425 -15.18 -4.27 -16.95
N ARG A 426 -15.98 -3.37 -17.53
CA ARG A 426 -15.54 -2.05 -18.02
C ARG A 426 -15.13 -1.09 -16.89
N PHE A 427 -15.61 -1.29 -15.66
CA PHE A 427 -15.55 -0.27 -14.60
C PHE A 427 -14.29 -0.29 -13.72
N PHE A 428 -13.70 -1.45 -13.47
CA PHE A 428 -12.39 -1.56 -12.80
C PHE A 428 -11.20 -1.32 -13.74
N LYS A 429 -11.47 -0.88 -14.98
CA LYS A 429 -10.49 -0.29 -15.90
C LYS A 429 -10.52 1.25 -15.88
N LEU A 430 -11.51 1.86 -15.20
CA LEU A 430 -11.78 3.31 -15.25
C LEU A 430 -11.70 3.92 -13.85
N ASP A 431 -10.48 3.89 -13.31
CA ASP A 431 -10.17 4.38 -11.98
C ASP A 431 -10.40 5.91 -11.86
N ASN A 432 -10.21 6.66 -12.94
CA ASN A 432 -10.34 8.12 -12.99
C ASN A 432 -11.05 8.60 -14.27
N ILE A 433 -11.65 9.78 -14.17
CA ILE A 433 -12.14 10.58 -15.30
C ILE A 433 -10.93 11.22 -15.97
N LYS A 434 -10.72 10.90 -17.25
CA LYS A 434 -9.65 11.48 -18.06
C LYS A 434 -10.10 12.84 -18.59
N CYS A 435 -9.56 13.91 -17.99
CA CYS A 435 -9.95 15.29 -18.30
C CYS A 435 -9.82 15.62 -19.80
N LEU A 436 -8.75 15.13 -20.45
CA LEU A 436 -8.48 15.36 -21.87
C LEU A 436 -9.02 14.25 -22.78
N GLY A 437 -9.75 13.29 -22.22
CA GLY A 437 -10.22 12.13 -22.96
C GLY A 437 -11.41 12.41 -23.87
N LYS A 438 -11.83 11.38 -24.61
CA LYS A 438 -12.90 11.47 -25.60
C LYS A 438 -14.24 11.73 -24.90
N CYS A 439 -14.78 12.92 -25.14
CA CYS A 439 -16.15 13.26 -24.77
C CYS A 439 -17.10 12.82 -25.88
N GLY A 440 -17.91 11.78 -25.60
CA GLY A 440 -19.03 11.37 -26.45
C GLY A 440 -20.35 12.03 -26.01
N LYS A 441 -21.40 11.85 -26.81
CA LYS A 441 -22.78 12.27 -26.44
C LYS A 441 -23.32 11.49 -25.22
N ARG A 442 -22.78 10.29 -24.98
CA ARG A 442 -23.05 9.42 -23.82
C ARG A 442 -21.79 9.24 -22.96
N PRO A 443 -21.88 8.68 -21.73
CA PRO A 443 -20.73 8.20 -20.97
C PRO A 443 -19.76 7.39 -21.84
N THR A 444 -18.47 7.69 -21.73
CA THR A 444 -17.40 7.01 -22.48
C THR A 444 -16.45 6.32 -21.51
N TYR A 445 -15.54 5.51 -22.03
CA TYR A 445 -14.44 4.97 -21.21
C TYR A 445 -13.61 6.10 -20.58
N ASP A 446 -13.34 7.17 -21.31
CA ASP A 446 -12.53 8.25 -20.76
C ASP A 446 -13.30 9.13 -19.78
N ILE A 447 -14.62 9.30 -19.97
CA ILE A 447 -15.48 10.15 -19.15
C ILE A 447 -16.74 9.35 -18.78
N PRO A 448 -16.64 8.46 -17.77
CA PRO A 448 -17.70 7.50 -17.43
C PRO A 448 -18.86 8.11 -16.62
N VAL A 449 -18.81 9.40 -16.31
CA VAL A 449 -19.82 10.06 -15.48
C VAL A 449 -21.00 10.60 -16.28
N SER A 450 -22.18 10.55 -15.66
CA SER A 450 -23.42 11.11 -16.20
C SER A 450 -23.43 12.64 -16.16
N ILE A 451 -24.31 13.25 -16.94
CA ILE A 451 -24.51 14.71 -16.94
C ILE A 451 -25.01 15.18 -15.57
N ASN A 452 -25.86 14.38 -14.91
CA ASN A 452 -26.38 14.71 -13.58
C ASN A 452 -25.25 14.76 -12.55
N PHE A 453 -24.36 13.75 -12.55
CA PHE A 453 -23.18 13.75 -11.70
C PHE A 453 -22.32 15.00 -11.94
N MET A 454 -22.00 15.31 -13.21
CA MET A 454 -21.23 16.51 -13.54
C MET A 454 -21.88 17.79 -13.03
N ARG A 455 -23.21 17.91 -13.19
CA ARG A 455 -23.99 19.07 -12.74
C ARG A 455 -24.00 19.19 -11.22
N ASP A 456 -24.09 18.07 -10.51
CA ASP A 456 -24.10 18.05 -9.05
C ASP A 456 -22.74 18.48 -8.49
N VAL A 457 -21.65 17.98 -9.06
CA VAL A 457 -20.29 18.46 -8.73
C VAL A 457 -20.15 19.95 -9.05
N TYR A 458 -20.60 20.38 -10.23
CA TYR A 458 -20.51 21.79 -10.65
C TYR A 458 -21.22 22.73 -9.66
N LYS A 459 -22.40 22.31 -9.16
CA LYS A 459 -23.13 23.06 -8.13
C LYS A 459 -22.44 22.99 -6.77
N LYS A 460 -21.94 21.81 -6.38
CA LYS A 460 -21.27 21.57 -5.10
C LYS A 460 -20.06 22.48 -4.90
N TYR A 461 -19.29 22.71 -5.95
CA TYR A 461 -18.09 23.56 -5.92
C TYR A 461 -18.35 25.01 -6.37
N ASN A 462 -19.62 25.44 -6.38
CA ASN A 462 -20.04 26.83 -6.63
C ASN A 462 -19.53 27.44 -7.94
N HIS A 463 -19.43 26.64 -9.01
CA HIS A 463 -19.07 27.18 -10.32
C HIS A 463 -20.17 28.11 -10.88
N PRO A 464 -19.84 29.02 -11.83
CA PRO A 464 -20.74 30.08 -12.28
C PRO A 464 -22.07 29.58 -12.87
N LYS A 465 -23.18 29.81 -12.17
CA LYS A 465 -24.52 29.32 -12.56
C LYS A 465 -25.04 29.89 -13.89
N ASN A 466 -24.56 31.07 -14.29
CA ASN A 466 -24.91 31.71 -15.56
C ASN A 466 -24.40 30.91 -16.77
N LEU A 467 -23.20 30.33 -16.69
CA LEU A 467 -22.61 29.53 -17.77
C LEU A 467 -23.41 28.26 -18.07
N LEU A 468 -24.03 27.66 -17.03
CA LEU A 468 -24.95 26.54 -17.18
C LEU A 468 -26.24 26.90 -17.91
N LYS A 469 -26.76 28.13 -17.72
CA LYS A 469 -27.99 28.57 -18.38
C LYS A 469 -27.79 28.86 -19.86
N ILE A 470 -26.64 29.45 -20.21
CA ILE A 470 -26.26 29.78 -21.60
C ILE A 470 -26.15 28.50 -22.46
N ASN A 471 -25.68 27.39 -21.88
CA ASN A 471 -25.39 26.15 -22.61
C ASN A 471 -26.44 25.04 -22.39
N ALA A 472 -27.68 25.39 -22.03
CA ALA A 472 -28.71 24.45 -21.62
C ALA A 472 -29.03 23.36 -22.69
N SER A 473 -28.87 23.67 -23.98
CA SER A 473 -29.14 22.77 -25.11
C SER A 473 -28.08 21.68 -25.31
N ASN A 474 -26.86 21.83 -24.77
CA ASN A 474 -25.79 20.83 -24.92
C ASN A 474 -24.91 20.72 -23.66
N ASN A 475 -25.55 20.40 -22.53
CA ASN A 475 -24.91 20.33 -21.21
C ASN A 475 -23.66 19.42 -21.15
N ARG A 476 -23.64 18.28 -21.87
CA ARG A 476 -22.50 17.36 -21.83
C ARG A 476 -21.27 17.93 -22.54
N ALA A 477 -21.46 18.51 -23.73
CA ALA A 477 -20.36 19.18 -24.43
C ALA A 477 -19.80 20.32 -23.58
N PHE A 478 -20.69 21.14 -23.00
CA PHE A 478 -20.29 22.20 -22.06
C PHE A 478 -19.44 21.67 -20.91
N PHE A 479 -19.90 20.65 -20.17
CA PHE A 479 -19.12 20.10 -19.06
C PHE A 479 -17.78 19.52 -19.49
N CYS A 480 -17.73 18.87 -20.66
CA CYS A 480 -16.49 18.33 -21.19
C CYS A 480 -15.49 19.41 -21.61
N GLU A 481 -15.95 20.48 -22.25
CA GLU A 481 -15.10 21.63 -22.56
C GLU A 481 -14.66 22.34 -21.30
N TYR A 482 -15.59 22.58 -20.36
CA TYR A 482 -15.30 23.18 -19.07
C TYR A 482 -14.26 22.35 -18.32
N MET A 483 -14.39 21.02 -18.29
CA MET A 483 -13.43 20.12 -17.64
C MET A 483 -12.03 20.16 -18.26
N LYS A 484 -11.91 20.43 -19.58
CA LYS A 484 -10.60 20.57 -20.26
C LYS A 484 -9.89 21.89 -19.94
N LEU A 485 -10.61 22.87 -19.39
CA LEU A 485 -10.01 24.13 -18.95
C LEU A 485 -9.33 23.90 -17.59
N ASN A 486 -8.01 23.78 -17.60
CA ASN A 486 -7.21 23.54 -16.39
C ASN A 486 -7.40 24.61 -15.29
N THR A 487 -7.92 25.79 -15.62
CA THR A 487 -8.04 26.93 -14.70
C THR A 487 -9.19 26.85 -13.69
N ASN A 488 -10.13 25.91 -13.84
CA ASN A 488 -11.32 25.86 -12.99
C ASN A 488 -11.33 24.72 -11.95
N ASP A 489 -10.32 23.85 -11.93
CA ASP A 489 -10.21 22.71 -11.00
C ASP A 489 -11.35 21.66 -11.09
N PHE A 490 -12.30 21.83 -12.02
CA PHE A 490 -13.52 21.02 -12.12
C PHE A 490 -13.22 19.55 -12.34
N CYS A 491 -12.19 19.22 -13.14
CA CYS A 491 -11.81 17.82 -13.34
C CYS A 491 -11.25 17.15 -12.09
N ASN A 492 -10.45 17.86 -11.28
CA ASN A 492 -9.92 17.32 -10.03
C ASN A 492 -11.06 17.07 -9.04
N GLN A 493 -12.01 18.00 -8.97
CA GLN A 493 -13.21 17.87 -8.15
C GLN A 493 -14.10 16.72 -8.63
N LEU A 494 -14.30 16.56 -9.94
CA LEU A 494 -14.99 15.40 -10.49
C LEU A 494 -14.31 14.08 -10.10
N ASN A 495 -12.99 13.99 -10.22
CA ASN A 495 -12.23 12.80 -9.81
C ASN A 495 -12.31 12.54 -8.30
N LEU A 496 -12.30 13.60 -7.47
CA LEU A 496 -12.47 13.50 -6.02
C LEU A 496 -13.88 13.00 -5.64
N GLU A 497 -14.93 13.52 -6.25
CA GLU A 497 -16.29 13.04 -6.02
C GLU A 497 -16.48 11.63 -6.58
N TRP A 498 -15.83 11.33 -7.70
CA TRP A 498 -15.89 10.01 -8.32
C TRP A 498 -15.28 8.97 -7.40
N SER A 499 -14.13 9.23 -6.78
CA SER A 499 -13.50 8.31 -5.83
C SER A 499 -14.36 8.09 -4.56
N LEU A 500 -15.16 9.07 -4.13
CA LEU A 500 -16.05 8.92 -2.97
C LEU A 500 -17.21 7.94 -3.21
N ARG A 501 -17.48 7.51 -4.45
CA ARG A 501 -18.52 6.49 -4.73
C ARG A 501 -18.30 5.19 -3.97
N TYR A 502 -17.05 4.82 -3.71
CA TYR A 502 -16.69 3.59 -2.97
C TYR A 502 -17.12 3.61 -1.50
N THR A 503 -17.48 4.79 -0.96
CA THR A 503 -18.02 4.89 0.40
C THR A 503 -19.43 4.33 0.51
N LYS A 504 -20.15 4.14 -0.60
CA LYS A 504 -21.51 3.56 -0.64
C LYS A 504 -21.53 2.03 -0.60
N ILE A 505 -20.37 1.38 -0.78
CA ILE A 505 -20.27 -0.08 -0.78
C ILE A 505 -20.79 -0.69 0.53
N PRO A 506 -20.43 -0.17 1.73
CA PRO A 506 -20.98 -0.66 2.99
C PRO A 506 -22.51 -0.71 3.02
N SER A 507 -23.19 0.40 2.71
CA SER A 507 -24.66 0.42 2.75
C SER A 507 -25.28 -0.56 1.75
N ILE A 508 -24.73 -0.67 0.54
CA ILE A 508 -25.25 -1.62 -0.48
C ILE A 508 -25.14 -3.06 0.00
N ILE A 509 -24.02 -3.40 0.64
CA ILE A 509 -23.79 -4.74 1.16
C ILE A 509 -24.66 -4.99 2.39
N GLU A 510 -24.79 -4.00 3.28
CA GLU A 510 -25.54 -4.14 4.53
C GLU A 510 -27.06 -4.19 4.33
N ASP A 511 -27.60 -3.42 3.38
CA ASP A 511 -29.04 -3.35 3.05
C ASP A 511 -29.47 -4.47 2.08
N GLY A 512 -28.51 -5.19 1.52
CA GLY A 512 -28.72 -6.16 0.45
C GLY A 512 -29.51 -7.40 0.87
N LYS A 513 -30.75 -7.54 0.41
CA LYS A 513 -31.60 -8.71 0.71
C LYS A 513 -31.01 -10.05 0.24
N ASN A 514 -30.33 -10.06 -0.90
CA ASN A 514 -29.66 -11.24 -1.44
C ASN A 514 -28.45 -10.83 -2.29
N ILE A 515 -27.58 -11.81 -2.58
CA ILE A 515 -26.32 -11.54 -3.25
C ILE A 515 -26.45 -11.03 -4.69
N ASN A 516 -27.47 -11.48 -5.42
CA ASN A 516 -27.72 -11.02 -6.79
C ASN A 516 -28.16 -9.54 -6.82
N THR A 517 -28.96 -9.13 -5.83
CA THR A 517 -29.34 -7.72 -5.64
C THR A 517 -28.11 -6.87 -5.29
N ILE A 518 -27.25 -7.35 -4.37
CA ILE A 518 -25.99 -6.68 -4.03
C ILE A 518 -25.13 -6.51 -5.28
N LYS A 519 -24.91 -7.59 -6.05
CA LYS A 519 -24.16 -7.55 -7.31
C LYS A 519 -24.73 -6.52 -8.28
N LYS A 520 -26.05 -6.51 -8.47
CA LYS A 520 -26.72 -5.55 -9.35
C LYS A 520 -26.54 -4.12 -8.86
N GLN A 521 -26.63 -3.86 -7.55
CA GLN A 521 -26.45 -2.53 -6.97
C GLN A 521 -24.98 -2.07 -7.01
N LEU A 522 -24.02 -2.97 -6.78
CA LEU A 522 -22.60 -2.70 -6.97
C LEU A 522 -22.30 -2.43 -8.45
N ALA A 523 -22.87 -3.20 -9.38
CA ALA A 523 -22.82 -2.92 -10.82
C ALA A 523 -23.59 -1.63 -11.21
N ASN A 524 -24.49 -1.12 -10.37
CA ASN A 524 -25.12 0.18 -10.59
C ASN A 524 -24.33 1.34 -9.97
N LEU A 525 -23.45 1.09 -8.98
CA LEU A 525 -22.34 2.02 -8.68
C LEU A 525 -21.42 2.14 -9.90
N GLU A 526 -21.42 1.11 -10.76
CA GLU A 526 -20.81 1.08 -12.08
C GLU A 526 -21.68 1.72 -13.19
N LEU A 527 -22.53 2.69 -12.84
CA LEU A 527 -23.54 3.38 -13.67
C LEU A 527 -23.78 2.84 -15.11
N VAL A 528 -24.98 2.29 -15.25
CA VAL A 528 -25.68 1.94 -16.50
C VAL A 528 -25.61 3.07 -17.52
N VAL A 529 -25.18 2.72 -18.73
CA VAL A 529 -25.41 3.48 -19.96
C VAL A 529 -26.88 3.28 -20.32
N ASP A 530 -27.69 4.33 -20.30
CA ASP A 530 -29.06 4.27 -20.81
C ASP A 530 -29.03 3.89 -22.31
N ASP A 531 -29.32 2.62 -22.57
CA ASP A 531 -30.00 2.17 -23.78
C ASP A 531 -31.47 2.03 -23.39
N ASN A 532 -32.25 3.09 -23.64
CA ASN A 532 -33.59 3.02 -24.22
C ASN A 532 -34.24 4.40 -24.18
N ASP A 533 -34.20 5.03 -25.36
CA ASP A 533 -35.18 6.02 -25.75
C ASP A 533 -36.41 5.23 -26.23
N THR A 534 -37.37 4.96 -25.34
CA THR A 534 -38.75 4.67 -25.73
C THR A 534 -39.66 5.16 -24.62
N ASN A 535 -40.46 6.18 -24.96
CA ASN A 535 -41.55 6.70 -24.15
C ASN A 535 -42.45 5.59 -23.62
N GLU A 536 -42.66 5.52 -22.30
CA GLU A 536 -43.99 5.39 -21.71
C GLU A 536 -43.96 5.65 -20.20
N LYS A 537 -45.06 6.21 -19.72
CA LYS A 537 -45.22 6.86 -18.41
C LYS A 537 -45.47 5.86 -17.27
N ASP A 538 -45.07 6.31 -16.08
CA ASP A 538 -45.57 5.95 -14.75
C ASP A 538 -45.34 4.54 -14.18
N ALA A 539 -44.27 4.42 -13.36
CA ALA A 539 -44.33 3.72 -12.06
C ALA A 539 -43.15 4.12 -11.13
N ILE A 540 -43.54 4.80 -10.07
CA ILE A 540 -42.83 5.29 -8.87
C ILE A 540 -41.81 4.30 -8.26
N ILE A 541 -40.58 4.77 -7.98
CA ILE A 541 -39.95 4.62 -6.65
C ILE A 541 -39.25 5.95 -6.29
N GLU A 542 -39.78 6.61 -5.27
CA GLU A 542 -39.23 7.80 -4.63
C GLU A 542 -37.80 7.55 -4.10
N VAL A 543 -36.79 8.01 -4.83
CA VAL A 543 -35.51 8.35 -4.21
C VAL A 543 -35.72 9.71 -3.53
N ASN A 544 -36.09 9.64 -2.26
CA ASN A 544 -36.29 10.77 -1.37
C ASN A 544 -35.25 11.87 -1.61
N LYS A 545 -35.75 13.09 -1.85
CA LYS A 545 -35.03 14.36 -1.80
C LYS A 545 -34.37 14.52 -0.42
N GLN A 546 -33.18 13.94 -0.21
CA GLN A 546 -32.34 14.31 0.91
C GLN A 546 -31.37 15.38 0.44
N ASN A 547 -31.65 16.62 0.86
CA ASN A 547 -30.70 17.72 0.87
C ASN A 547 -29.37 17.23 1.46
N TYR A 548 -28.28 17.35 0.69
CA TYR A 548 -26.94 17.07 1.19
C TYR A 548 -26.41 18.32 1.90
N PRO A 549 -26.26 18.35 3.24
CA PRO A 549 -25.40 19.35 3.84
C PRO A 549 -23.95 18.87 3.59
N ILE A 550 -23.16 19.71 2.91
CA ILE A 550 -21.72 19.53 2.75
C ILE A 550 -21.08 20.84 3.21
N LEU A 551 -20.45 20.77 4.37
CA LEU A 551 -19.86 21.90 5.07
C LEU A 551 -18.60 22.40 4.35
N LEU A 552 -18.60 23.69 4.04
CA LEU A 552 -17.39 24.50 3.97
C LEU A 552 -16.97 24.85 5.40
N TYR A 553 -15.66 24.83 5.63
CA TYR A 553 -15.02 25.26 6.87
C TYR A 553 -15.30 26.74 7.15
N GLN A 554 -16.08 27.03 8.20
CA GLN A 554 -16.12 28.33 8.89
C GLN A 554 -16.29 28.09 10.40
N GLY A 555 -15.57 28.87 11.22
CA GLY A 555 -15.48 28.69 12.68
C GLY A 555 -16.68 29.21 13.48
N VAL A 556 -17.09 28.40 14.47
CA VAL A 556 -17.77 28.65 15.77
C VAL A 556 -18.81 29.79 15.89
N LYS A 557 -20.05 29.44 16.34
CA LYS A 557 -20.71 29.91 17.60
C LYS A 557 -22.06 29.19 17.87
N ASN A 558 -22.33 28.99 19.17
CA ASN A 558 -23.50 28.44 19.91
C ASN A 558 -24.89 28.98 19.45
N SER A 559 -26.10 28.51 19.81
CA SER A 559 -26.72 27.62 20.82
C SER A 559 -28.25 27.58 20.52
N SER A 560 -28.99 26.51 20.88
CA SER A 560 -30.29 26.53 21.61
C SER A 560 -31.25 25.35 21.27
N ILE A 561 -31.32 24.41 22.22
CA ILE A 561 -32.50 23.76 22.87
C ILE A 561 -33.88 23.85 22.18
N LEU A 562 -34.56 22.71 22.01
CA LEU A 562 -35.92 22.48 22.55
C LEU A 562 -36.36 21.00 22.48
N SER A 563 -36.96 20.60 23.61
CA SER A 563 -37.53 19.33 24.03
C SER A 563 -38.85 18.96 23.35
N LEU A 564 -39.23 17.67 23.38
CA LEU A 564 -40.49 17.20 23.99
C LEU A 564 -40.56 15.66 23.96
N SER A 565 -41.07 15.11 25.05
CA SER A 565 -41.20 13.70 25.41
C SER A 565 -42.70 13.27 25.37
N PRO A 566 -43.16 12.19 26.04
CA PRO A 566 -43.26 10.82 25.50
C PRO A 566 -44.69 10.23 25.63
N ARG A 567 -45.00 9.10 24.97
CA ARG A 567 -46.14 8.21 25.33
C ARG A 567 -45.81 6.76 24.90
N LYS A 568 -45.58 5.86 25.86
CA LYS A 568 -46.51 4.90 26.52
C LYS A 568 -46.74 3.62 25.68
N THR A 569 -46.01 2.54 26.01
CA THR A 569 -46.40 1.38 26.86
C THR A 569 -47.39 0.42 26.20
N GLN A 570 -46.96 -0.83 25.96
CA GLN A 570 -47.54 -2.06 26.53
C GLN A 570 -46.83 -3.31 25.96
N THR A 571 -46.31 -4.13 26.85
CA THR A 571 -46.18 -5.60 26.79
C THR A 571 -47.00 -6.13 28.00
N PRO A 572 -47.15 -7.44 28.34
CA PRO A 572 -46.51 -8.66 27.79
C PRO A 572 -47.37 -9.97 27.78
N SER A 573 -46.81 -11.05 27.19
CA SER A 573 -47.05 -12.51 27.47
C SER A 573 -48.47 -13.07 27.20
N GLU A 574 -48.80 -14.34 26.89
CA GLU A 574 -48.29 -15.73 27.01
C GLU A 574 -48.87 -16.53 25.81
N ILE A 575 -48.30 -17.65 25.35
CA ILE A 575 -48.80 -19.01 25.63
C ILE A 575 -47.74 -20.06 25.25
N LEU A 576 -47.69 -21.06 26.11
CA LEU A 576 -46.76 -22.16 26.30
C LEU A 576 -47.03 -23.38 25.39
N SER A 577 -45.95 -24.14 25.11
CA SER A 577 -45.86 -25.62 25.13
C SER A 577 -46.54 -26.53 24.07
N LYS A 578 -45.69 -27.38 23.47
CA LYS A 578 -45.84 -28.82 23.07
C LYS A 578 -44.82 -29.08 21.94
N ARG A 579 -43.93 -30.07 21.89
CA ARG A 579 -43.62 -31.29 22.66
C ARG A 579 -42.15 -31.63 22.34
N LEU A 580 -41.43 -32.15 23.33
CA LEU A 580 -40.14 -32.86 23.22
C LEU A 580 -40.39 -34.35 23.54
N SER A 581 -39.90 -35.26 22.69
CA SER A 581 -39.51 -36.66 22.96
C SER A 581 -39.11 -37.25 21.60
N GLU A 582 -37.89 -37.74 21.36
CA GLU A 582 -37.43 -39.08 21.73
C GLU A 582 -35.90 -39.21 21.59
N SER A 583 -35.32 -40.12 22.38
CA SER A 583 -33.89 -40.45 22.49
C SER A 583 -33.62 -41.91 22.00
N PRO A 584 -32.34 -42.31 21.77
CA PRO A 584 -31.94 -43.27 20.74
C PRO A 584 -31.65 -44.70 21.25
N THR A 585 -31.54 -45.65 20.31
CA THR A 585 -31.05 -47.03 20.54
C THR A 585 -29.74 -47.32 19.77
N PRO A 586 -28.84 -48.19 20.28
CA PRO A 586 -27.52 -48.45 19.70
C PRO A 586 -27.40 -49.81 18.99
N SER A 587 -26.51 -49.91 18.00
CA SER A 587 -26.02 -51.19 17.46
C SER A 587 -24.62 -51.10 16.81
N PRO A 588 -23.85 -52.21 16.70
CA PRO A 588 -22.40 -52.21 16.98
C PRO A 588 -21.45 -52.78 15.88
N ARG A 589 -20.14 -52.68 16.18
CA ARG A 589 -18.93 -53.39 15.63
C ARG A 589 -18.29 -52.93 14.31
N LEU A 590 -17.07 -52.41 14.42
CA LEU A 590 -16.05 -52.28 13.36
C LEU A 590 -14.66 -52.58 13.97
N SER A 591 -14.19 -53.81 13.86
CA SER A 591 -12.82 -54.18 14.27
C SER A 591 -12.32 -55.40 13.49
N GLN A 592 -11.78 -55.20 12.28
CA GLN A 592 -10.87 -56.17 11.64
C GLN A 592 -10.15 -55.60 10.39
N SER A 593 -10.67 -54.55 9.73
CA SER A 593 -10.04 -53.95 8.53
C SER A 593 -8.93 -52.91 8.82
N SER A 594 -8.77 -52.45 10.06
CA SER A 594 -7.84 -51.36 10.41
C SER A 594 -6.38 -51.79 10.54
N LYS A 595 -6.09 -53.08 10.73
CA LYS A 595 -4.72 -53.58 10.94
C LYS A 595 -3.90 -53.71 9.66
N SER A 596 -4.50 -54.01 8.50
CA SER A 596 -3.77 -54.12 7.23
C SER A 596 -3.36 -52.76 6.66
N LEU A 597 -4.22 -51.73 6.81
CA LEU A 597 -3.94 -50.35 6.40
C LEU A 597 -2.89 -49.64 7.27
N GLN A 598 -2.72 -50.04 8.53
CA GLN A 598 -1.68 -49.49 9.41
C GLN A 598 -0.25 -49.91 9.01
N MET A 599 -0.08 -51.09 8.39
CA MET A 599 1.24 -51.56 7.93
C MET A 599 1.77 -50.80 6.69
N GLU A 600 0.91 -50.10 5.96
CA GLU A 600 1.27 -49.40 4.71
C GLU A 600 1.86 -47.98 4.95
N PHE A 601 1.62 -47.39 6.13
CA PHE A 601 2.08 -46.03 6.48
C PHE A 601 3.56 -45.94 6.89
N LEU A 602 4.35 -47.00 6.71
CA LEU A 602 5.79 -47.00 7.02
C LEU A 602 6.66 -46.40 5.90
N LYS A 603 6.07 -46.03 4.75
CA LYS A 603 6.79 -45.42 3.61
C LYS A 603 6.18 -44.07 3.23
N LYS A 604 7.02 -43.16 2.73
CA LYS A 604 6.57 -41.87 2.16
C LYS A 604 5.77 -42.16 0.87
N LEU A 605 4.65 -41.48 0.70
CA LEU A 605 3.74 -41.65 -0.44
C LEU A 605 3.87 -40.46 -1.40
N ASP A 606 3.72 -40.72 -2.70
CA ASP A 606 3.57 -39.64 -3.67
C ASP A 606 2.25 -38.86 -3.46
N PHE A 607 2.06 -37.80 -4.23
CA PHE A 607 0.92 -36.91 -4.03
C PHE A 607 -0.43 -37.63 -4.16
N ILE A 608 -0.61 -38.51 -5.15
CA ILE A 608 -1.89 -39.18 -5.43
C ILE A 608 -2.17 -40.23 -4.35
N ASN A 609 -1.19 -41.09 -4.09
CA ASN A 609 -1.30 -42.15 -3.09
C ASN A 609 -1.52 -41.58 -1.68
N MET A 610 -0.92 -40.43 -1.36
CA MET A 610 -1.19 -39.73 -0.10
C MET A 610 -2.65 -39.27 -0.01
N ARG A 611 -3.24 -38.74 -1.09
CA ARG A 611 -4.65 -38.34 -1.07
C ARG A 611 -5.57 -39.52 -0.81
N ASP A 612 -5.31 -40.64 -1.48
CA ASP A 612 -6.10 -41.86 -1.30
C ASP A 612 -5.95 -42.42 0.12
N TYR A 613 -4.74 -42.42 0.68
CA TYR A 613 -4.49 -42.79 2.06
C TYR A 613 -5.30 -41.94 3.06
N ILE A 614 -5.27 -40.61 2.91
CA ILE A 614 -6.01 -39.70 3.80
C ILE A 614 -7.51 -39.92 3.67
N LYS A 615 -8.00 -40.07 2.44
CA LYS A 615 -9.41 -40.33 2.17
C LYS A 615 -9.87 -41.65 2.80
N ASN A 616 -9.08 -42.72 2.69
CA ASN A 616 -9.49 -44.02 3.20
C ASN A 616 -9.34 -44.14 4.73
N THR A 617 -8.38 -43.42 5.33
CA THR A 617 -8.06 -43.55 6.76
C THR A 617 -8.79 -42.53 7.63
N TYR A 618 -8.92 -41.28 7.17
CA TYR A 618 -9.36 -40.15 8.00
C TYR A 618 -10.71 -39.54 7.58
N SER A 619 -11.40 -40.04 6.56
CA SER A 619 -12.71 -39.47 6.13
C SER A 619 -13.89 -39.69 7.10
N HIS A 620 -13.64 -40.07 8.34
CA HIS A 620 -14.64 -40.16 9.40
C HIS A 620 -15.10 -38.75 9.81
N SER A 621 -16.32 -38.62 10.34
CA SER A 621 -16.91 -37.32 10.72
C SER A 621 -16.06 -36.51 11.69
N ASP A 622 -15.28 -37.16 12.56
CA ASP A 622 -14.43 -36.50 13.56
C ASP A 622 -13.33 -35.60 13.00
N PHE A 623 -12.87 -35.85 11.77
CA PHE A 623 -11.77 -35.11 11.14
C PHE A 623 -12.25 -34.19 10.00
N ASN A 624 -13.50 -34.37 9.55
CA ASN A 624 -14.08 -33.59 8.47
C ASN A 624 -14.69 -32.28 9.00
N TRP A 625 -14.46 -31.19 8.28
CA TRP A 625 -15.25 -29.99 8.47
C TRP A 625 -16.62 -30.17 7.82
N GLU A 626 -17.68 -29.90 8.58
CA GLU A 626 -19.04 -29.89 8.06
C GLU A 626 -19.25 -28.75 7.05
N LYS A 627 -20.32 -28.85 6.25
CA LYS A 627 -20.73 -27.74 5.38
C LYS A 627 -21.06 -26.52 6.24
N MET A 628 -20.46 -25.40 5.90
CA MET A 628 -20.58 -24.17 6.66
C MET A 628 -22.01 -23.61 6.57
N ILE A 629 -22.62 -23.37 7.73
CA ILE A 629 -23.90 -22.67 7.86
C ILE A 629 -23.61 -21.29 8.44
N ILE A 630 -23.96 -20.23 7.72
CA ILE A 630 -23.72 -18.85 8.16
C ILE A 630 -24.67 -18.52 9.31
N LYS A 631 -24.13 -18.53 10.53
CA LYS A 631 -24.81 -18.12 11.77
C LYS A 631 -23.80 -17.54 12.75
N ASN A 632 -24.25 -16.70 13.67
CA ASN A 632 -23.36 -16.13 14.68
C ASN A 632 -22.95 -17.20 15.70
N ASN A 633 -21.70 -17.67 15.63
CA ASN A 633 -21.12 -18.65 16.56
C ASN A 633 -20.33 -18.00 17.71
N CYS A 634 -20.46 -16.69 17.90
CA CYS A 634 -19.70 -15.91 18.90
C CYS A 634 -20.54 -15.47 20.11
N VAL A 635 -21.72 -16.05 20.30
CA VAL A 635 -22.60 -15.82 21.44
C VAL A 635 -21.98 -16.48 22.69
N THR A 636 -21.93 -15.75 23.80
CA THR A 636 -21.55 -16.31 25.10
C THR A 636 -22.64 -17.27 25.54
N LYS A 637 -22.33 -18.58 25.61
CA LYS A 637 -23.17 -19.50 26.39
C LYS A 637 -23.12 -19.03 27.84
N GLU A 638 -24.25 -18.56 28.36
CA GLU A 638 -24.40 -18.32 29.79
C GLU A 638 -24.14 -19.63 30.54
N ASN A 639 -23.31 -19.56 31.57
CA ASN A 639 -23.13 -20.59 32.61
C ASN A 639 -22.99 -22.05 32.13
N THR A 640 -21.80 -22.40 31.65
CA THR A 640 -21.27 -23.76 31.89
C THR A 640 -19.94 -23.66 32.61
N ASN A 641 -20.00 -23.80 33.94
CA ASN A 641 -18.86 -24.20 34.76
C ASN A 641 -18.41 -25.60 34.33
N SER A 642 -17.58 -25.70 33.30
CA SER A 642 -16.72 -26.86 33.00
C SER A 642 -15.91 -26.56 31.75
N ALA A 643 -14.58 -26.65 31.85
CA ALA A 643 -13.64 -26.54 30.74
C ALA A 643 -13.80 -27.69 29.73
N ASN A 644 -14.83 -27.66 28.89
CA ASN A 644 -15.01 -28.60 27.78
C ASN A 644 -14.41 -28.02 26.50
N VAL A 645 -13.09 -27.80 26.49
CA VAL A 645 -12.37 -27.41 25.28
C VAL A 645 -12.30 -28.62 24.36
N THR A 646 -12.97 -28.53 23.21
CA THR A 646 -12.98 -29.58 22.18
C THR A 646 -12.09 -29.15 21.04
N LEU A 647 -11.12 -30.00 20.67
CA LEU A 647 -10.29 -29.77 19.49
C LEU A 647 -11.14 -29.74 18.22
N ASN A 648 -10.83 -28.81 17.32
CA ASN A 648 -11.48 -28.77 16.00
C ASN A 648 -11.02 -29.94 15.10
N PRO A 649 -11.73 -30.26 14.01
CA PRO A 649 -11.43 -31.43 13.18
C PRO A 649 -9.99 -31.47 12.67
N THR A 650 -9.43 -30.33 12.23
CA THR A 650 -8.02 -30.25 11.80
C THR A 650 -7.04 -30.45 12.96
N GLN A 651 -7.32 -29.90 14.14
CA GLN A 651 -6.49 -30.12 15.33
C GLN A 651 -6.44 -31.61 15.72
N LYS A 652 -7.60 -32.27 15.72
CA LYS A 652 -7.70 -33.73 15.93
C LYS A 652 -6.90 -34.47 14.86
N PHE A 653 -7.06 -34.11 13.59
CA PHE A 653 -6.35 -34.77 12.49
C PHE A 653 -4.83 -34.67 12.69
N ILE A 654 -4.30 -33.47 12.96
CA ILE A 654 -2.86 -33.26 13.11
C ILE A 654 -2.30 -34.06 14.29
N SER A 655 -3.02 -34.12 15.42
CA SER A 655 -2.57 -34.86 16.61
C SER A 655 -2.54 -36.38 16.42
N HIS A 656 -3.26 -36.91 15.41
CA HIS A 656 -3.25 -38.32 15.03
C HIS A 656 -2.28 -38.61 13.88
N TYR A 657 -2.27 -37.75 12.85
CA TYR A 657 -1.45 -37.91 11.65
C TYR A 657 0.06 -37.74 11.93
N PHE A 658 0.43 -36.71 12.70
CA PHE A 658 1.81 -36.42 13.02
C PHE A 658 2.13 -36.89 14.44
N ASN A 659 2.61 -38.12 14.54
CA ASN A 659 2.97 -38.80 15.78
C ASN A 659 4.40 -39.38 15.69
N PRO A 660 4.96 -39.95 16.79
CA PRO A 660 6.29 -40.54 16.79
C PRO A 660 6.53 -41.60 15.69
N SER A 661 5.53 -42.43 15.40
CA SER A 661 5.59 -43.49 14.37
C SER A 661 5.48 -42.99 12.93
N SER A 662 5.12 -41.71 12.72
CA SER A 662 4.99 -41.14 11.36
C SER A 662 6.31 -41.27 10.55
N PRO A 663 6.26 -41.66 9.26
CA PRO A 663 7.46 -41.72 8.42
C PRO A 663 8.00 -40.33 8.07
N TYR A 664 7.21 -39.27 8.32
CA TYR A 664 7.58 -37.88 8.10
C TYR A 664 8.37 -37.34 9.30
N LYS A 665 9.47 -36.63 9.00
CA LYS A 665 10.30 -35.96 10.02
C LYS A 665 9.80 -34.58 10.40
N GLY A 666 8.86 -34.03 9.65
CA GLY A 666 8.19 -32.81 10.06
C GLY A 666 6.88 -32.54 9.35
N LEU A 667 6.17 -31.57 9.89
CA LEU A 667 4.91 -31.06 9.35
C LEU A 667 4.90 -29.53 9.47
N LEU A 668 4.54 -28.86 8.37
CA LEU A 668 4.30 -27.43 8.32
C LEU A 668 2.80 -27.17 8.45
N LEU A 669 2.39 -26.55 9.56
CA LEU A 669 1.05 -26.00 9.74
C LEU A 669 0.98 -24.62 9.09
N TRP A 670 0.62 -24.60 7.81
CA TRP A 670 0.30 -23.38 7.08
C TRP A 670 -1.13 -22.94 7.39
N HIS A 671 -1.28 -22.36 8.58
CA HIS A 671 -2.58 -22.10 9.19
C HIS A 671 -2.79 -20.61 9.43
N SER A 672 -3.93 -20.08 9.02
CA SER A 672 -4.26 -18.65 9.17
C SER A 672 -4.26 -18.20 10.64
N VAL A 673 -4.25 -16.89 10.88
CA VAL A 673 -4.30 -16.38 12.26
C VAL A 673 -5.64 -16.75 12.92
N GLY A 674 -5.64 -17.05 14.22
CA GLY A 674 -6.86 -17.38 14.97
C GLY A 674 -7.39 -18.81 14.80
N THR A 675 -6.72 -19.69 14.05
CA THR A 675 -7.14 -21.10 13.87
C THR A 675 -6.80 -22.02 15.05
N GLY A 676 -6.07 -21.52 16.05
CA GLY A 676 -5.65 -22.32 17.20
C GLY A 676 -4.35 -23.11 16.99
N LYS A 677 -3.40 -22.60 16.17
CA LYS A 677 -2.07 -23.22 15.93
C LYS A 677 -1.35 -23.66 17.20
N THR A 678 -1.28 -22.77 18.20
CA THR A 678 -0.64 -23.08 19.49
C THR A 678 -1.30 -24.28 20.17
N CYS A 679 -2.63 -24.34 20.15
CA CYS A 679 -3.39 -25.48 20.65
C CYS A 679 -3.10 -26.75 19.84
N SER A 680 -2.99 -26.68 18.51
CA SER A 680 -2.58 -27.81 17.66
C SER A 680 -1.21 -28.36 18.08
N GLY A 681 -0.21 -27.50 18.29
CA GLY A 681 1.12 -27.91 18.71
C GLY A 681 1.14 -28.56 20.10
N ILE A 682 0.42 -27.98 21.06
CA ILE A 682 0.32 -28.54 22.42
C ILE A 682 -0.43 -29.90 22.40
N ALA A 683 -1.53 -29.98 21.67
CA ALA A 683 -2.31 -31.21 21.53
C ALA A 683 -1.48 -32.33 20.89
N THR A 684 -0.77 -32.05 19.79
CA THR A 684 0.11 -33.02 19.13
C THR A 684 1.23 -33.51 20.05
N ALA A 685 1.88 -32.60 20.78
CA ALA A 685 2.94 -32.97 21.72
C ALA A 685 2.43 -33.87 22.86
N SER A 686 1.32 -33.46 23.49
CA SER A 686 0.78 -34.15 24.68
C SER A 686 0.00 -35.43 24.35
N SER A 687 -0.53 -35.59 23.13
CA SER A 687 -1.32 -36.77 22.76
C SER A 687 -0.47 -38.03 22.60
N SER A 688 0.76 -37.89 22.09
CA SER A 688 1.59 -39.02 21.66
C SER A 688 3.07 -38.86 22.00
N PHE A 689 3.71 -37.77 21.57
CA PHE A 689 5.16 -37.57 21.74
C PHE A 689 5.61 -37.61 23.20
N ASP A 690 4.91 -36.88 24.09
CA ASP A 690 5.22 -36.85 25.52
C ASP A 690 5.08 -38.26 26.15
N LYS A 691 4.01 -38.98 25.78
CA LYS A 691 3.75 -40.35 26.26
C LYS A 691 4.83 -41.35 25.81
N GLU A 692 5.43 -41.13 24.64
CA GLU A 692 6.55 -41.94 24.12
C GLU A 692 7.93 -41.43 24.54
N GLY A 693 7.99 -40.51 25.52
CA GLY A 693 9.24 -40.04 26.12
C GLY A 693 10.04 -39.07 25.25
N TYR A 694 9.41 -38.41 24.28
CA TYR A 694 10.07 -37.36 23.52
C TYR A 694 10.24 -36.09 24.36
N CYS A 695 11.42 -35.49 24.32
CA CYS A 695 11.63 -34.13 24.83
C CYS A 695 10.84 -33.12 23.97
N ILE A 696 10.08 -32.22 24.61
CA ILE A 696 9.27 -31.21 23.91
C ILE A 696 9.98 -29.85 23.99
N LEU A 697 10.42 -29.36 22.83
CA LEU A 697 11.17 -28.12 22.69
C LEU A 697 10.34 -27.07 21.95
N TRP A 698 9.90 -26.02 22.64
CA TRP A 698 9.10 -24.95 22.03
C TRP A 698 9.93 -23.70 21.73
N VAL A 699 9.98 -23.28 20.46
CA VAL A 699 10.68 -22.09 19.99
C VAL A 699 9.66 -21.07 19.48
N THR A 700 9.68 -19.86 20.04
CA THR A 700 8.80 -18.74 19.64
C THR A 700 9.47 -17.39 19.89
N ARG A 701 8.79 -16.27 19.61
CA ARG A 701 9.30 -14.93 19.94
C ARG A 701 9.34 -14.73 21.45
N THR A 702 10.28 -13.93 21.94
CA THR A 702 10.40 -13.59 23.38
C THR A 702 9.08 -13.07 23.95
N THR A 703 8.34 -12.28 23.17
CA THR A 703 7.06 -11.67 23.55
C THR A 703 5.89 -12.65 23.60
N LEU A 704 6.01 -13.86 23.04
CA LEU A 704 4.94 -14.86 22.92
C LEU A 704 5.14 -16.07 23.83
N LYS A 705 6.23 -16.14 24.61
CA LYS A 705 6.52 -17.28 25.48
C LYS A 705 5.43 -17.52 26.54
N SER A 706 4.86 -16.46 27.10
CA SER A 706 3.77 -16.56 28.07
C SER A 706 2.50 -17.16 27.45
N ASP A 707 2.29 -16.95 26.15
CA ASP A 707 1.08 -17.40 25.46
C ASP A 707 1.05 -18.92 25.34
N VAL A 708 2.21 -19.59 25.28
CA VAL A 708 2.30 -21.06 25.30
C VAL A 708 1.69 -21.61 26.60
N TRP A 709 2.10 -21.07 27.75
CA TRP A 709 1.59 -21.48 29.05
C TRP A 709 0.11 -21.13 29.24
N LYS A 710 -0.32 -19.97 28.74
CA LYS A 710 -1.74 -19.60 28.72
C LYS A 710 -2.59 -20.60 27.94
N ASN A 711 -2.17 -20.99 26.74
CA ASN A 711 -2.89 -21.99 25.95
C ASN A 711 -2.88 -23.38 26.61
N MET A 712 -1.79 -23.72 27.30
CA MET A 712 -1.64 -25.00 28.00
C MET A 712 -2.56 -25.11 29.23
N PHE A 713 -2.55 -24.10 30.10
CA PHE A 713 -3.22 -24.17 31.42
C PHE A 713 -4.57 -23.45 31.45
N ASP A 714 -4.73 -22.32 30.77
CA ASP A 714 -5.97 -21.54 30.83
C ASP A 714 -6.97 -21.98 29.75
N GLN A 715 -6.47 -22.32 28.56
CA GLN A 715 -7.29 -22.89 27.48
C GLN A 715 -7.26 -24.42 27.44
N VAL A 716 -6.50 -25.07 28.34
CA VAL A 716 -6.44 -26.53 28.50
C VAL A 716 -6.29 -27.28 27.17
N CYS A 717 -5.30 -26.88 26.36
CA CYS A 717 -4.98 -27.56 25.10
C CYS A 717 -4.09 -28.80 25.27
N HIS A 718 -3.68 -29.12 26.50
CA HIS A 718 -2.86 -30.28 26.82
C HIS A 718 -3.75 -31.49 27.09
N MET A 719 -3.63 -32.55 26.30
CA MET A 719 -4.60 -33.65 26.29
C MET A 719 -4.65 -34.43 27.59
N VAL A 720 -3.49 -34.69 28.21
CA VAL A 720 -3.43 -35.37 29.52
C VAL A 720 -4.09 -34.51 30.61
N LEU A 721 -3.69 -33.25 30.76
CA LEU A 721 -4.34 -32.31 31.68
C LEU A 721 -5.85 -32.17 31.45
N LEU A 722 -6.31 -32.19 30.19
CA LEU A 722 -7.75 -32.14 29.88
C LEU A 722 -8.48 -33.37 30.41
N GLU A 723 -7.89 -34.56 30.31
CA GLU A 723 -8.43 -35.80 30.89
C GLU A 723 -8.43 -35.74 32.42
N GLU A 724 -7.35 -35.27 33.03
CA GLU A 724 -7.25 -35.14 34.49
C GLU A 724 -8.24 -34.11 35.06
N ILE A 725 -8.48 -32.99 34.37
CA ILE A 725 -9.50 -32.00 34.76
C ILE A 725 -10.90 -32.61 34.66
N LYS A 726 -11.18 -33.41 33.63
CA LYS A 726 -12.44 -34.16 33.53
C LYS A 726 -12.60 -35.17 34.67
N GLN A 727 -11.50 -35.64 35.24
CA GLN A 727 -11.45 -36.51 36.43
C GLN A 727 -11.44 -35.73 37.76
N GLY A 728 -11.49 -34.39 37.74
CA GLY A 728 -11.61 -33.54 38.92
C GLY A 728 -10.35 -32.75 39.32
N LEU A 729 -9.28 -32.76 38.52
CA LEU A 729 -8.09 -31.94 38.79
C LEU A 729 -8.40 -30.44 38.75
N ILE A 730 -7.96 -29.70 39.76
CA ILE A 730 -8.03 -28.23 39.81
C ILE A 730 -6.65 -27.65 39.51
N ILE A 731 -6.55 -26.82 38.46
CA ILE A 731 -5.31 -26.13 38.10
C ILE A 731 -5.03 -24.99 39.10
N PRO A 732 -3.89 -24.98 39.82
CA PRO A 732 -3.52 -23.90 40.74
C PRO A 732 -3.27 -22.57 40.00
N ASP A 733 -3.42 -21.42 40.66
CA ASP A 733 -3.12 -20.11 40.03
C ASP A 733 -1.62 -19.83 39.84
N ASP A 734 -0.77 -20.35 40.72
CA ASP A 734 0.68 -20.13 40.66
C ASP A 734 1.34 -20.90 39.51
N ILE A 735 2.13 -20.21 38.68
CA ILE A 735 2.75 -20.79 37.48
C ILE A 735 3.77 -21.89 37.80
N ASN A 736 4.49 -21.81 38.92
CA ASN A 736 5.48 -22.83 39.28
C ASN A 736 4.79 -24.11 39.74
N LYS A 737 3.66 -24.00 40.45
CA LYS A 737 2.79 -25.14 40.78
C LYS A 737 2.17 -25.74 39.52
N ARG A 738 1.68 -24.92 38.58
CA ARG A 738 1.15 -25.40 37.28
C ARG A 738 2.17 -26.22 36.51
N LYS A 739 3.43 -25.77 36.44
CA LYS A 739 4.51 -26.49 35.76
C LYS A 739 4.86 -27.84 36.38
N LYS A 740 4.48 -28.11 37.64
CA LYS A 740 4.65 -29.43 38.25
C LYS A 740 3.60 -30.45 37.81
N LEU A 741 2.50 -29.99 37.20
CA LEU A 741 1.43 -30.86 36.68
C LEU A 741 1.76 -31.47 35.32
N ILE A 742 2.79 -30.95 34.63
CA ILE A 742 3.21 -31.46 33.32
C ILE A 742 4.45 -32.33 33.47
N SER A 743 4.64 -33.23 32.52
CA SER A 743 5.79 -34.14 32.53
C SER A 743 7.11 -33.37 32.47
N GLN A 744 8.17 -33.99 32.99
CA GLN A 744 9.52 -33.44 32.91
C GLN A 744 10.05 -33.37 31.46
N ASN A 745 9.34 -33.97 30.48
CA ASN A 745 9.72 -33.92 29.07
C ASN A 745 9.51 -32.52 28.47
N TRP A 746 8.63 -31.72 29.06
CA TRP A 746 8.38 -30.33 28.64
C TRP A 746 9.46 -29.38 29.13
N LEU A 747 10.16 -28.75 28.19
CA LEU A 747 11.17 -27.74 28.47
C LEU A 747 10.55 -26.34 28.41
N ASP A 748 11.18 -25.38 29.11
CA ASP A 748 10.73 -23.99 29.08
C ASP A 748 10.80 -23.39 27.65
N PRO A 749 9.75 -22.69 27.18
CA PRO A 749 9.76 -22.05 25.87
C PRO A 749 10.91 -21.07 25.68
N MET A 750 11.57 -21.15 24.52
CA MET A 750 12.77 -20.37 24.22
C MET A 750 12.62 -19.47 23.00
N SER A 751 13.50 -18.47 22.91
CA SER A 751 13.60 -17.61 21.72
C SER A 751 14.43 -18.27 20.62
N TYR A 752 14.28 -17.84 19.37
CA TYR A 752 15.12 -18.32 18.25
C TYR A 752 16.62 -18.18 18.52
N LYS A 753 17.05 -17.07 19.13
CA LYS A 753 18.45 -16.88 19.54
C LYS A 753 18.85 -17.88 20.63
N GLN A 754 18.00 -18.14 21.61
CA GLN A 754 18.29 -19.13 22.65
C GLN A 754 18.36 -20.54 22.08
N PHE A 755 17.53 -20.85 21.09
CA PHE A 755 17.62 -22.10 20.33
C PHE A 755 18.96 -22.18 19.60
N SER A 756 19.35 -21.14 18.85
CA SER A 756 20.69 -21.08 18.23
C SER A 756 21.85 -21.19 19.24
N ASN A 757 21.76 -20.55 20.40
CA ASN A 757 22.81 -20.58 21.42
C ASN A 757 22.87 -21.91 22.20
N LEU A 758 21.72 -22.56 22.37
CA LEU A 758 21.62 -23.93 22.90
C LEU A 758 22.40 -24.88 21.98
N LEU A 759 22.28 -24.66 20.68
CA LEU A 759 22.99 -25.41 19.66
C LEU A 759 24.50 -25.08 19.59
N ASP A 760 24.95 -24.02 20.25
CA ASP A 760 26.37 -23.61 20.44
C ASP A 760 26.96 -24.02 21.82
N LYS A 761 26.28 -24.89 22.59
CA LYS A 761 26.71 -25.38 23.93
C LYS A 761 26.73 -24.33 25.05
N LYS A 762 25.93 -23.25 24.96
CA LYS A 762 25.98 -22.10 25.90
C LYS A 762 24.75 -21.96 26.81
N ASN A 763 23.99 -23.03 27.06
CA ASN A 763 22.69 -22.93 27.75
C ASN A 763 22.40 -24.13 28.66
N LYS A 764 21.71 -23.91 29.79
CA LYS A 764 21.21 -24.96 30.70
C LYS A 764 20.41 -26.04 29.99
N ILE A 765 19.63 -25.67 28.97
CA ILE A 765 18.83 -26.63 28.20
C ILE A 765 19.73 -27.56 27.36
N TYR A 766 20.89 -27.10 26.90
CA TYR A 766 21.87 -27.97 26.23
C TYR A 766 22.35 -29.07 27.18
N GLU A 767 22.66 -28.73 28.43
CA GLU A 767 23.09 -29.71 29.43
C GLU A 767 21.98 -30.74 29.73
N ILE A 768 20.72 -30.29 29.84
CA ILE A 768 19.57 -31.18 30.03
C ILE A 768 19.44 -32.16 28.85
N LEU A 769 19.49 -31.66 27.61
CA LEU A 769 19.41 -32.50 26.41
C LEU A 769 20.61 -33.44 26.30
N LEU A 770 21.80 -32.99 26.66
CA LEU A 770 23.01 -33.82 26.66
C LEU A 770 22.91 -34.99 27.64
N GLN A 771 22.41 -34.71 28.85
CA GLN A 771 22.20 -35.72 29.89
C GLN A 771 21.11 -36.73 29.50
N ARG A 772 20.03 -36.27 28.87
CA ARG A 772 18.90 -37.13 28.46
C ARG A 772 19.17 -37.95 27.21
N ASN A 773 19.73 -37.32 26.18
CA ASN A 773 19.77 -37.88 24.82
C ASN A 773 21.17 -38.40 24.45
N GLY A 774 22.20 -37.97 25.18
CA GLY A 774 23.60 -38.34 24.95
C GLY A 774 24.35 -37.39 24.01
N LYS A 775 25.67 -37.58 23.94
CA LYS A 775 26.59 -36.72 23.16
C LYS A 775 26.51 -36.94 21.64
N ALA A 776 26.09 -38.13 21.19
CA ALA A 776 26.08 -38.50 19.78
C ALA A 776 24.98 -37.76 18.98
N ASP A 777 23.79 -37.64 19.58
CA ASP A 777 22.70 -36.81 19.05
C ASP A 777 21.92 -36.19 20.22
N ILE A 778 22.17 -34.91 20.49
CA ILE A 778 21.47 -34.17 21.54
C ILE A 778 19.98 -33.98 21.24
N LEU A 779 19.54 -34.18 19.99
CA LEU A 779 18.15 -34.04 19.56
C LEU A 779 17.44 -35.39 19.40
N ARG A 780 18.08 -36.51 19.77
CA ARG A 780 17.43 -37.84 19.77
C ARG A 780 16.13 -37.77 20.58
N LYS A 781 15.06 -38.37 20.04
CA LYS A 781 13.69 -38.32 20.60
C LYS A 781 13.27 -36.93 21.06
N THR A 782 13.44 -35.92 20.21
CA THR A 782 13.03 -34.54 20.52
C THR A 782 12.02 -34.05 19.50
N LEU A 783 10.84 -33.60 19.97
CA LEU A 783 9.89 -32.84 19.16
C LEU A 783 10.21 -31.35 19.29
N ILE A 784 10.56 -30.73 18.17
CA ILE A 784 10.86 -29.30 18.10
C ILE A 784 9.68 -28.60 17.44
N ILE A 785 8.98 -27.78 18.23
CA ILE A 785 7.86 -26.96 17.77
C ILE A 785 8.36 -25.54 17.55
N ILE A 786 8.28 -25.04 16.32
CA ILE A 786 8.68 -23.68 15.98
C ILE A 786 7.45 -22.90 15.57
N ASP A 787 6.99 -22.04 16.48
CA ASP A 787 5.95 -21.06 16.20
C ASP A 787 6.53 -19.91 15.36
N GLU A 788 5.68 -19.19 14.62
CA GLU A 788 6.06 -18.13 13.67
C GLU A 788 7.25 -18.50 12.75
N ALA A 789 7.28 -19.73 12.24
CA ALA A 789 8.43 -20.33 11.55
C ALA A 789 8.99 -19.50 10.38
N HIS A 790 8.18 -18.63 9.78
CA HIS A 790 8.61 -17.69 8.74
C HIS A 790 9.73 -16.73 9.17
N LYS A 791 9.92 -16.55 10.49
CA LYS A 791 11.01 -15.74 11.05
C LYS A 791 12.39 -16.39 10.90
N LEU A 792 12.47 -17.69 10.64
CA LEU A 792 13.75 -18.40 10.48
C LEU A 792 14.54 -17.87 9.28
N TYR A 793 13.87 -17.68 8.14
CA TYR A 793 14.51 -17.30 6.87
C TYR A 793 14.10 -15.91 6.35
N GLY A 794 13.07 -15.29 6.92
CA GLY A 794 12.54 -14.01 6.43
C GLY A 794 13.40 -12.76 6.68
N GLY A 795 14.47 -12.83 7.48
CA GLY A 795 15.40 -11.69 7.69
C GLY A 795 14.88 -10.50 8.53
N ASP A 796 13.58 -10.46 8.83
CA ASP A 796 12.88 -9.40 9.57
C ASP A 796 13.14 -9.37 11.09
N LEU A 797 13.83 -10.37 11.65
CA LEU A 797 14.17 -10.39 13.07
C LEU A 797 15.21 -9.31 13.41
N LYS A 798 15.07 -8.70 14.61
CA LYS A 798 16.11 -7.82 15.17
C LYS A 798 17.43 -8.58 15.22
N ALA A 799 18.57 -7.89 15.02
CA ALA A 799 19.88 -8.53 15.08
C ALA A 799 20.10 -9.32 16.39
N SER A 800 19.52 -8.86 17.49
CA SER A 800 19.53 -9.53 18.79
C SER A 800 18.69 -10.81 18.89
N GLU A 801 17.82 -11.10 17.92
CA GLU A 801 16.90 -12.26 17.89
C GLU A 801 17.19 -13.23 16.73
N ARG A 802 18.07 -12.87 15.79
CA ARG A 802 18.37 -13.69 14.60
C ARG A 802 19.06 -15.01 14.99
N PRO A 803 18.52 -16.17 14.56
CA PRO A 803 19.18 -17.46 14.77
C PRO A 803 20.32 -17.68 13.76
N ASN A 804 21.28 -18.54 14.12
CA ASN A 804 22.22 -19.11 13.17
C ASN A 804 21.57 -20.33 12.49
N THR A 805 20.96 -20.10 11.32
CA THR A 805 20.22 -21.14 10.59
C THR A 805 21.11 -22.29 10.12
N LYS A 806 22.39 -22.02 9.78
CA LYS A 806 23.32 -23.07 9.33
C LYS A 806 23.58 -24.12 10.41
N ILE A 807 23.77 -23.67 11.65
CA ILE A 807 24.03 -24.57 12.79
C ILE A 807 22.79 -25.42 13.09
N MET A 808 21.60 -24.79 13.03
CA MET A 808 20.33 -25.49 13.18
C MET A 808 20.14 -26.59 12.13
N GLU A 809 20.35 -26.26 10.86
CA GLU A 809 20.26 -27.22 9.74
C GLU A 809 21.23 -28.38 9.89
N GLN A 810 22.47 -28.11 10.30
CA GLN A 810 23.49 -29.14 10.52
C GLN A 810 23.10 -30.12 11.64
N LEU A 811 22.56 -29.63 12.75
CA LEU A 811 22.20 -30.47 13.89
C LEU A 811 20.94 -31.31 13.63
N ILE A 812 19.94 -30.72 12.98
CA ILE A 812 18.74 -31.46 12.52
C ILE A 812 19.17 -32.57 11.55
N SER A 813 20.03 -32.24 10.57
CA SER A 813 20.56 -33.22 9.62
C SER A 813 21.39 -34.31 10.32
N ASN A 814 22.20 -33.95 11.32
CA ASN A 814 22.95 -34.92 12.12
C ASN A 814 22.00 -35.88 12.86
N SER A 815 20.95 -35.36 13.49
CA SER A 815 19.96 -36.19 14.17
C SER A 815 19.31 -37.19 13.23
N TYR A 816 18.90 -36.76 12.04
CA TYR A 816 18.34 -37.67 11.02
C TYR A 816 19.31 -38.78 10.61
N LYS A 817 20.60 -38.44 10.44
CA LYS A 817 21.65 -39.39 10.04
C LYS A 817 21.96 -40.39 11.15
N VAL A 818 22.13 -39.91 12.39
CA VAL A 818 22.59 -40.71 13.53
C VAL A 818 21.45 -41.53 14.14
N SER A 819 20.33 -40.87 14.48
CA SER A 819 19.25 -41.50 15.26
C SER A 819 18.11 -42.07 14.41
N LYS A 820 18.11 -41.83 13.08
CA LYS A 820 17.17 -42.45 12.12
C LYS A 820 15.71 -42.38 12.57
N ASN A 821 15.11 -43.48 13.02
CA ASN A 821 13.72 -43.50 13.47
C ASN A 821 13.50 -42.71 14.76
N GLU A 822 14.49 -42.69 15.65
CA GLU A 822 14.48 -41.95 16.91
C GLU A 822 15.09 -40.54 16.78
N SER A 823 15.30 -40.06 15.56
CA SER A 823 15.75 -38.68 15.33
C SER A 823 14.71 -37.66 15.76
N CYS A 824 15.13 -36.39 15.83
CA CYS A 824 14.21 -35.30 16.10
C CYS A 824 13.08 -35.22 15.07
N LYS A 825 11.97 -34.61 15.48
CA LYS A 825 10.85 -34.28 14.60
C LYS A 825 10.50 -32.80 14.72
N LEU A 826 10.04 -32.21 13.62
CA LEU A 826 9.76 -30.77 13.52
C LEU A 826 8.28 -30.50 13.28
N LEU A 827 7.69 -29.63 14.10
CA LEU A 827 6.38 -29.05 13.83
C LEU A 827 6.55 -27.54 13.63
N LEU A 828 6.48 -27.09 12.38
CA LEU A 828 6.61 -25.68 12.03
C LEU A 828 5.22 -25.06 11.90
N MET A 829 4.99 -23.89 12.49
CA MET A 829 3.69 -23.24 12.49
C MET A 829 3.79 -21.81 12.01
N THR A 830 2.98 -21.42 11.01
CA THR A 830 2.98 -20.05 10.47
C THR A 830 1.75 -19.79 9.60
N ALA A 831 1.26 -18.55 9.58
CA ALA A 831 0.22 -18.12 8.64
C ALA A 831 0.79 -17.74 7.26
N THR A 832 2.05 -17.32 7.22
CA THR A 832 2.74 -16.80 6.04
C THR A 832 4.12 -17.45 5.97
N PRO A 833 4.29 -18.65 5.37
CA PRO A 833 5.57 -19.38 5.39
C PRO A 833 6.72 -18.68 4.68
N PHE A 834 6.42 -17.61 3.94
CA PHE A 834 7.39 -16.73 3.33
C PHE A 834 6.94 -15.28 3.48
N THR A 835 7.93 -14.39 3.58
CA THR A 835 7.72 -12.94 3.75
C THR A 835 8.35 -12.16 2.61
N ASN A 836 9.67 -12.29 2.42
CA ASN A 836 10.43 -11.51 1.44
C ASN A 836 10.64 -12.28 0.14
N SER A 837 10.85 -13.60 0.23
CA SER A 837 11.00 -14.48 -0.93
C SER A 837 10.13 -15.74 -0.79
N PRO A 838 9.37 -16.13 -1.84
CA PRO A 838 8.61 -17.38 -1.84
C PRO A 838 9.51 -18.63 -1.66
N LEU A 839 10.82 -18.52 -1.92
CA LEU A 839 11.77 -19.61 -1.74
C LEU A 839 11.99 -19.95 -0.25
N GLU A 840 11.64 -19.05 0.66
CA GLU A 840 11.65 -19.31 2.11
C GLU A 840 10.74 -20.49 2.49
N LEU A 841 9.63 -20.71 1.76
CA LEU A 841 8.79 -21.91 1.94
C LEU A 841 9.63 -23.18 1.81
N PHE A 842 10.45 -23.24 0.75
CA PHE A 842 11.28 -24.40 0.46
C PHE A 842 12.44 -24.51 1.44
N SER A 843 13.00 -23.40 1.92
CA SER A 843 13.94 -23.41 3.04
C SER A 843 13.35 -24.08 4.28
N LEU A 844 12.09 -23.76 4.62
CA LEU A 844 11.39 -24.39 5.75
C LEU A 844 11.12 -25.88 5.51
N THR A 845 10.57 -26.26 4.36
CA THR A 845 10.23 -27.66 4.09
C THR A 845 11.46 -28.54 3.91
N ASN A 846 12.58 -27.98 3.43
CA ASN A 846 13.85 -28.69 3.32
C ASN A 846 14.42 -29.13 4.67
N LEU A 847 14.00 -28.52 5.79
CA LEU A 847 14.35 -28.98 7.15
C LEU A 847 13.76 -30.36 7.48
N PHE A 848 12.73 -30.80 6.77
CA PHE A 848 12.10 -32.11 6.98
C PHE A 848 12.77 -33.23 6.18
N MET A 849 13.63 -32.88 5.22
CA MET A 849 14.15 -33.79 4.22
C MET A 849 15.39 -34.52 4.74
N THR A 850 15.45 -35.83 4.52
CA THR A 850 16.57 -36.67 5.00
C THR A 850 17.65 -36.86 3.95
N HIS A 851 17.32 -36.64 2.67
CA HIS A 851 18.24 -36.75 1.54
C HIS A 851 18.24 -35.47 0.68
N GLU A 852 19.39 -35.13 0.09
CA GLU A 852 19.52 -33.95 -0.77
C GLU A 852 18.62 -34.01 -2.01
N SER A 853 18.38 -35.21 -2.57
CA SER A 853 17.50 -35.41 -3.73
C SER A 853 16.04 -35.05 -3.45
N GLU A 854 15.60 -35.09 -2.19
CA GLU A 854 14.24 -34.72 -1.79
C GLU A 854 14.06 -33.20 -1.75
N LYS A 855 15.13 -32.43 -1.49
CA LYS A 855 15.07 -30.98 -1.35
C LYS A 855 14.63 -30.28 -2.63
N ILE A 856 14.00 -29.12 -2.45
CA ILE A 856 13.68 -28.18 -3.52
C ILE A 856 14.75 -27.09 -3.50
N THR A 857 15.30 -26.72 -4.66
CA THR A 857 16.33 -25.69 -4.72
C THR A 857 15.79 -24.35 -4.19
N THR A 858 16.61 -23.69 -3.38
CA THR A 858 16.37 -22.32 -2.88
C THR A 858 17.20 -21.30 -3.64
N ASN A 859 17.99 -21.74 -4.63
CA ASN A 859 18.63 -20.87 -5.58
C ASN A 859 17.58 -20.43 -6.60
N LYS A 860 17.44 -19.11 -6.73
CA LYS A 860 16.44 -18.48 -7.58
C LYS A 860 16.55 -18.86 -9.06
N GLU A 861 17.76 -18.87 -9.62
CA GLU A 861 17.95 -19.11 -11.05
C GLU A 861 17.75 -20.59 -11.38
N GLU A 862 18.23 -21.48 -10.51
CA GLU A 862 17.94 -22.91 -10.61
C GLU A 862 16.44 -23.20 -10.47
N PHE A 863 15.75 -22.53 -9.55
CA PHE A 863 14.31 -22.70 -9.35
C PHE A 863 13.53 -22.30 -10.61
N LYS A 864 13.88 -21.15 -11.20
CA LYS A 864 13.26 -20.69 -12.45
C LYS A 864 13.47 -21.71 -13.57
N ALA A 865 14.69 -22.20 -13.73
CA ALA A 865 15.02 -23.17 -14.78
C ALA A 865 14.28 -24.51 -14.59
N GLN A 866 14.12 -24.98 -13.36
CA GLN A 866 13.52 -26.29 -13.07
C GLN A 866 11.99 -26.27 -13.05
N PHE A 867 11.37 -25.20 -12.52
CA PHE A 867 9.94 -25.22 -12.17
C PHE A 867 9.09 -24.20 -12.93
N MET A 868 9.69 -23.23 -13.64
CA MET A 868 8.97 -22.11 -14.23
C MET A 868 9.11 -22.07 -15.75
N ASN A 869 8.15 -21.44 -16.44
CA ASN A 869 8.20 -21.17 -17.87
C ASN A 869 8.76 -19.77 -18.18
N ALA A 870 8.92 -19.45 -19.47
CA ALA A 870 9.44 -18.15 -19.94
C ALA A 870 8.64 -16.92 -19.44
N ASN A 871 7.37 -17.10 -19.06
CA ASN A 871 6.51 -16.05 -18.51
C ASN A 871 6.62 -15.90 -16.98
N ASN A 872 7.63 -16.54 -16.37
CA ASN A 872 7.82 -16.64 -14.92
C ASN A 872 6.58 -17.19 -14.19
N ILE A 873 5.93 -18.21 -14.77
CA ILE A 873 4.80 -18.94 -14.17
C ILE A 873 5.24 -20.38 -13.91
N LEU A 874 4.74 -21.03 -12.86
CA LEU A 874 4.98 -22.45 -12.64
C LEU A 874 4.49 -23.25 -13.86
N SER A 875 5.36 -24.12 -14.39
CA SER A 875 4.98 -25.05 -15.45
C SER A 875 4.12 -26.18 -14.88
N GLU A 876 3.33 -26.85 -15.73
CA GLU A 876 2.52 -27.98 -15.27
C GLU A 876 3.39 -29.09 -14.66
N ASN A 877 4.53 -29.40 -15.30
CA ASN A 877 5.51 -30.33 -14.75
C ASN A 877 6.10 -29.83 -13.43
N GLY A 878 6.41 -28.54 -13.34
CA GLY A 878 6.90 -27.91 -12.12
C GLY A 878 5.93 -28.06 -10.95
N VAL A 879 4.63 -27.85 -11.17
CA VAL A 879 3.58 -28.07 -10.16
C VAL A 879 3.52 -29.54 -9.73
N LYS A 880 3.57 -30.50 -10.66
CA LYS A 880 3.56 -31.94 -10.37
C LYS A 880 4.75 -32.35 -9.48
N ILE A 881 5.96 -31.92 -9.84
CA ILE A 881 7.17 -32.23 -9.08
C ILE A 881 7.11 -31.62 -7.67
N ILE A 882 6.68 -30.35 -7.56
CA ILE A 882 6.52 -29.69 -6.26
C ILE A 882 5.47 -30.41 -5.41
N ALA A 883 4.32 -30.79 -5.98
CA ALA A 883 3.27 -31.51 -5.27
C ALA A 883 3.77 -32.84 -4.69
N ASN A 884 4.52 -33.62 -5.48
CA ASN A 884 5.11 -34.88 -5.02
C ASN A 884 6.15 -34.65 -3.91
N LYS A 885 7.04 -33.67 -4.06
CA LYS A 885 8.06 -33.36 -3.05
C LYS A 885 7.47 -32.84 -1.73
N LEU A 886 6.32 -32.16 -1.79
CA LEU A 886 5.64 -31.61 -0.62
C LEU A 886 4.57 -32.56 -0.02
N SER A 887 4.36 -33.73 -0.63
CA SER A 887 3.35 -34.71 -0.19
C SER A 887 3.55 -35.09 1.27
N GLY A 888 2.50 -34.93 2.10
CA GLY A 888 2.51 -35.25 3.52
C GLY A 888 3.15 -34.22 4.46
N TYR A 889 3.81 -33.18 3.93
CA TYR A 889 4.57 -32.22 4.76
C TYR A 889 3.81 -30.92 5.09
N ILE A 890 2.68 -30.65 4.46
CA ILE A 890 1.93 -29.40 4.66
C ILE A 890 0.52 -29.74 5.09
N SER A 891 0.08 -29.18 6.21
CA SER A 891 -1.34 -29.05 6.55
C SER A 891 -1.76 -27.60 6.34
N TYR A 892 -2.89 -27.39 5.67
CA TYR A 892 -3.39 -26.05 5.34
C TYR A 892 -4.75 -25.83 5.97
N LEU A 893 -4.87 -24.75 6.75
CA LEU A 893 -6.14 -24.34 7.34
C LEU A 893 -6.29 -22.84 7.26
N ASN A 894 -7.22 -22.38 6.44
CA ASN A 894 -7.65 -20.99 6.44
C ASN A 894 -9.09 -20.87 6.95
N ARG A 895 -9.25 -20.23 8.12
CA ARG A 895 -10.55 -19.90 8.70
C ARG A 895 -10.93 -18.43 8.56
N GLU A 896 -10.09 -17.61 7.91
CA GLU A 896 -10.42 -16.19 7.67
C GLU A 896 -11.71 -16.04 6.86
N LYS A 897 -12.03 -17.05 6.04
CA LYS A 897 -13.27 -17.13 5.25
C LYS A 897 -14.47 -17.70 6.01
N ASP A 898 -14.35 -18.01 7.30
CA ASP A 898 -15.46 -18.50 8.12
C ASP A 898 -16.26 -17.30 8.66
N PRO A 899 -17.40 -16.93 8.05
CA PRO A 899 -18.17 -15.76 8.41
C PRO A 899 -18.85 -15.92 9.77
N THR A 900 -18.91 -17.15 10.31
CA THR A 900 -19.58 -17.45 11.59
C THR A 900 -18.80 -16.99 12.81
N GLN A 901 -17.48 -16.85 12.65
CA GLN A 901 -16.55 -16.48 13.72
C GLN A 901 -15.56 -15.40 13.32
N PHE A 902 -15.33 -15.16 12.03
CA PHE A 902 -14.37 -14.17 11.55
C PHE A 902 -15.07 -13.12 10.70
N ALA A 903 -14.60 -11.88 10.81
CA ALA A 903 -15.01 -10.85 9.88
C ALA A 903 -14.48 -11.15 8.47
N GLN A 904 -15.30 -10.82 7.47
CA GLN A 904 -15.06 -11.08 6.07
C GLN A 904 -14.52 -9.80 5.40
N PRO A 905 -13.21 -9.74 5.06
CA PRO A 905 -12.63 -8.57 4.42
C PRO A 905 -13.22 -8.34 3.04
N ILE A 906 -13.69 -7.13 2.78
CA ILE A 906 -14.11 -6.67 1.45
C ILE A 906 -13.08 -5.64 1.02
N MET A 907 -12.25 -6.00 0.05
CA MET A 907 -11.17 -5.13 -0.43
C MET A 907 -11.74 -4.04 -1.35
N ILE A 908 -11.38 -2.79 -1.12
CA ILE A 908 -11.86 -1.63 -1.87
C ILE A 908 -10.65 -0.81 -2.29
N ASN A 909 -10.36 -0.80 -3.58
CA ASN A 909 -9.27 -0.01 -4.14
C ASN A 909 -9.72 1.42 -4.39
N VAL A 910 -9.01 2.38 -3.81
CA VAL A 910 -9.27 3.82 -3.99
C VAL A 910 -8.12 4.39 -4.80
N PRO A 911 -8.30 4.60 -6.12
CA PRO A 911 -7.35 5.33 -6.95
C PRO A 911 -7.38 6.82 -6.61
N ILE A 912 -6.21 7.44 -6.55
CA ILE A 912 -6.07 8.88 -6.35
C ILE A 912 -5.09 9.43 -7.37
N LEU A 913 -5.50 10.44 -8.13
CA LEU A 913 -4.62 11.10 -9.08
C LEU A 913 -3.50 11.85 -8.33
N MET A 914 -2.24 11.60 -8.69
CA MET A 914 -1.13 12.38 -8.12
C MET A 914 -1.17 13.83 -8.60
N LYS A 915 -0.79 14.78 -7.74
CA LYS A 915 -0.73 16.19 -8.13
C LYS A 915 0.44 16.42 -9.09
N SER A 916 0.12 16.86 -10.30
CA SER A 916 1.05 17.11 -11.41
C SER A 916 1.05 18.56 -11.85
N ILE A 917 2.02 18.91 -12.69
CA ILE A 917 2.12 20.22 -13.35
C ILE A 917 1.13 20.24 -14.52
N GLU A 918 0.33 21.30 -14.63
CA GLU A 918 -0.83 21.31 -15.52
C GLU A 918 -0.48 21.31 -17.03
N THR A 919 0.61 21.96 -17.43
CA THR A 919 0.93 22.14 -18.86
C THR A 919 2.36 21.71 -19.21
N GLU A 920 2.54 21.20 -20.42
CA GLU A 920 3.85 20.85 -20.97
C GLU A 920 4.78 22.07 -21.05
N SER A 921 4.25 23.24 -21.43
CA SER A 921 5.01 24.50 -21.46
C SER A 921 5.57 24.90 -20.10
N LEU A 922 4.81 24.67 -19.02
CA LEU A 922 5.24 24.95 -17.65
C LEU A 922 6.29 23.92 -17.20
N ARG A 923 6.14 22.65 -17.56
CA ARG A 923 7.16 21.60 -17.31
C ARG A 923 8.48 21.94 -17.99
N ASP A 924 8.45 22.29 -19.27
CA ASP A 924 9.64 22.67 -20.04
C ASP A 924 10.36 23.85 -19.36
N ALA A 925 9.63 24.90 -18.99
CA ALA A 925 10.18 26.06 -18.32
C ALA A 925 10.79 25.74 -16.94
N ILE A 926 10.25 24.75 -16.22
CA ILE A 926 10.74 24.34 -14.89
C ILE A 926 11.95 23.42 -14.99
N TYR A 927 11.92 22.45 -15.91
CA TYR A 927 12.89 21.34 -15.95
C TYR A 927 14.05 21.56 -16.92
N LEU A 928 13.82 22.24 -18.04
CA LEU A 928 14.87 22.51 -19.04
C LEU A 928 15.54 23.85 -18.82
N ASP A 929 15.00 24.69 -17.93
CA ASP A 929 15.47 26.06 -17.69
C ASP A 929 15.62 26.84 -19.02
N SER A 930 14.73 26.55 -19.99
CA SER A 930 14.75 27.18 -21.31
C SER A 930 14.69 28.69 -21.10
N LYS A 931 15.76 29.38 -21.52
CA LYS A 931 15.86 30.81 -21.27
C LYS A 931 14.73 31.48 -22.03
N TYR A 932 13.82 32.11 -21.28
CA TYR A 932 12.71 32.92 -21.78
C TYR A 932 13.12 33.98 -22.84
N SER A 933 14.42 34.23 -23.00
CA SER A 933 15.01 35.14 -23.96
C SER A 933 14.86 34.70 -25.41
N ASP A 934 14.82 33.40 -25.70
CA ASP A 934 15.01 32.95 -27.08
C ASP A 934 13.76 33.22 -27.94
N VAL A 935 12.58 33.13 -27.33
CA VAL A 935 11.29 33.49 -27.94
C VAL A 935 11.19 35.00 -28.23
N LEU A 936 11.69 35.85 -27.32
CA LEU A 936 11.67 37.30 -27.49
C LEU A 936 12.72 37.80 -28.48
N LYS A 937 13.84 37.09 -28.65
CA LYS A 937 14.93 37.45 -29.56
C LYS A 937 14.51 37.39 -31.02
N GLU A 938 13.83 36.34 -31.45
CA GLU A 938 13.39 36.18 -32.85
C GLU A 938 12.45 37.33 -33.28
N VAL A 939 11.52 37.72 -32.41
CA VAL A 939 10.61 38.86 -32.65
C VAL A 939 11.35 40.20 -32.64
N GLU A 940 12.33 40.37 -31.75
CA GLU A 940 13.17 41.58 -31.70
C GLU A 940 14.06 41.75 -32.94
N GLU A 941 14.65 40.66 -33.44
CA GLU A 941 15.43 40.65 -34.68
C GLU A 941 14.58 41.03 -35.89
N LEU A 942 13.36 40.50 -35.99
CA LEU A 942 12.43 40.82 -37.07
C LEU A 942 12.01 42.31 -37.04
N ILE A 943 11.68 42.84 -35.86
CA ILE A 943 11.33 44.26 -35.67
C ILE A 943 12.51 45.17 -36.06
N ASN A 944 13.73 44.80 -35.68
CA ASN A 944 14.92 45.58 -36.01
C ASN A 944 15.21 45.57 -37.52
N SER A 945 15.03 44.41 -38.18
CA SER A 945 15.14 44.28 -39.64
C SER A 945 14.10 45.14 -40.38
N LEU A 946 12.84 45.10 -39.95
CA LEU A 946 11.77 45.92 -40.54
C LEU A 946 12.01 47.42 -40.37
N LYS A 947 12.46 47.86 -39.18
CA LYS A 947 12.85 49.26 -38.94
C LYS A 947 13.95 49.72 -39.89
N LEU A 948 14.94 48.86 -40.14
CA LEU A 948 16.05 49.16 -41.03
C LEU A 948 15.57 49.29 -42.49
N LYS A 949 14.73 48.36 -42.97
CA LYS A 949 14.13 48.41 -44.31
C LYS A 949 13.28 49.67 -44.51
N ILE A 950 12.43 50.01 -43.55
CA ILE A 950 11.61 51.25 -43.61
C ILE A 950 12.51 52.48 -43.66
N LYS A 951 13.60 52.50 -42.89
CA LYS A 951 14.55 53.63 -42.89
C LYS A 951 15.20 53.81 -44.26
N VAL A 952 15.72 52.73 -44.85
CA VAL A 952 16.35 52.76 -46.19
C VAL A 952 15.34 53.22 -47.25
N MET A 953 14.12 52.68 -47.24
CA MET A 953 13.10 53.06 -48.23
C MET A 953 12.62 54.52 -48.05
N LYS A 954 12.61 55.05 -46.82
CA LYS A 954 12.31 56.47 -46.59
C LYS A 954 13.42 57.39 -47.09
N GLU A 955 14.66 56.98 -46.95
CA GLU A 955 15.82 57.69 -47.51
C GLU A 955 15.76 57.68 -49.05
N GLU A 956 15.48 56.52 -49.66
CA GLU A 956 15.26 56.35 -51.10
C GLU A 956 14.10 57.21 -51.61
N TYR A 957 12.95 57.20 -50.91
CA TYR A 957 11.82 58.09 -51.21
C TYR A 957 12.21 59.56 -51.16
N SER A 958 12.96 59.99 -50.14
CA SER A 958 13.40 61.37 -50.00
C SER A 958 14.34 61.80 -51.13
N GLN A 959 15.25 60.91 -51.55
CA GLN A 959 16.16 61.15 -52.67
C GLN A 959 15.40 61.21 -53.99
N GLU A 960 14.55 60.21 -54.30
CA GLU A 960 13.75 60.20 -55.53
C GLU A 960 12.80 61.42 -55.59
N LYS A 961 12.22 61.83 -54.46
CA LYS A 961 11.36 63.02 -54.39
C LYS A 961 12.13 64.32 -54.62
N GLN A 962 13.34 64.45 -54.06
CA GLN A 962 14.20 65.61 -54.33
C GLN A 962 14.60 65.68 -55.81
N THR A 963 14.96 64.54 -56.40
CA THR A 963 15.27 64.43 -57.83
C THR A 963 14.05 64.84 -58.68
N TYR A 964 12.87 64.30 -58.39
CA TYR A 964 11.63 64.70 -59.05
C TYR A 964 11.36 66.21 -58.95
N THR A 965 11.55 66.80 -57.77
CA THR A 965 11.30 68.23 -57.56
C THR A 965 12.26 69.10 -58.39
N LYS A 966 13.49 68.65 -58.63
CA LYS A 966 14.50 69.34 -59.44
C LYS A 966 14.27 69.18 -60.94
N THR A 967 13.78 68.03 -61.41
CA THR A 967 13.65 67.71 -62.85
C THR A 967 12.24 67.89 -63.41
N LYS A 968 11.25 68.22 -62.55
CA LYS A 968 9.82 68.32 -62.94
C LYS A 968 9.54 69.32 -64.06
N THR A 969 10.33 70.39 -64.17
CA THR A 969 10.16 71.42 -65.21
C THR A 969 10.66 70.98 -66.58
N ASP A 970 11.52 69.97 -66.64
CA ASP A 970 12.25 69.55 -67.84
C ASP A 970 11.74 68.20 -68.40
N LEU A 971 10.77 67.57 -67.72
CA LEU A 971 10.16 66.29 -68.08
C LEU A 971 8.89 66.48 -68.92
N SER A 972 8.65 65.59 -69.89
CA SER A 972 7.35 65.56 -70.60
C SER A 972 6.20 65.18 -69.64
N LYS A 973 4.96 65.56 -69.97
CA LYS A 973 3.76 65.26 -69.14
C LYS A 973 3.62 63.76 -68.81
N GLU A 974 3.95 62.88 -69.75
CA GLU A 974 3.89 61.42 -69.55
C GLU A 974 4.98 60.92 -68.59
N GLU A 975 6.22 61.41 -68.73
CA GLU A 975 7.34 61.02 -67.87
C GLU A 975 7.18 61.49 -66.43
N ALA A 976 6.69 62.73 -66.25
CA ALA A 976 6.38 63.26 -64.93
C ALA A 976 5.26 62.45 -64.22
N THR A 977 4.29 61.93 -64.98
CA THR A 977 3.21 61.09 -64.46
C THR A 977 3.73 59.71 -64.04
N LYS A 978 4.60 59.11 -64.87
CA LYS A 978 5.24 57.81 -64.58
C LYS A 978 6.14 57.87 -63.35
N PHE A 979 6.91 58.95 -63.18
CA PHE A 979 7.76 59.17 -62.01
C PHE A 979 6.93 59.38 -60.74
N ASN A 980 5.86 60.17 -60.82
CA ASN A 980 4.95 60.38 -59.69
C ASN A 980 4.24 59.09 -59.26
N ASN A 981 3.84 58.25 -60.21
CA ASN A 981 3.27 56.92 -59.93
C ASN A 981 4.28 56.02 -59.20
N ARG A 982 5.56 56.03 -59.61
CA ARG A 982 6.63 55.29 -58.92
C ARG A 982 6.82 55.76 -57.47
N LEU A 983 6.84 57.08 -57.24
CA LEU A 983 6.89 57.66 -55.88
C LEU A 983 5.67 57.27 -55.04
N LYS A 984 4.49 57.20 -55.65
CA LYS A 984 3.25 56.77 -54.99
C LYS A 984 3.30 55.29 -54.60
N THR A 985 3.76 54.42 -55.50
CA THR A 985 3.98 52.99 -55.21
C THR A 985 5.00 52.78 -54.10
N LEU A 986 6.07 53.59 -54.08
CA LEU A 986 7.11 53.49 -53.05
C LEU A 986 6.58 53.95 -51.67
N LEU A 987 5.74 54.99 -51.64
CA LEU A 987 4.99 55.41 -50.45
C LEU A 987 4.02 54.32 -49.93
N GLU A 988 3.29 53.66 -50.83
CA GLU A 988 2.37 52.56 -50.47
C GLU A 988 3.13 51.40 -49.83
N LYS A 989 4.26 50.98 -50.42
CA LYS A 989 5.12 49.93 -49.83
C LYS A 989 5.68 50.33 -48.45
N ILE A 990 6.04 51.59 -48.23
CA ILE A 990 6.47 52.09 -46.92
C ILE A 990 5.31 51.97 -45.91
N LYS A 991 4.07 52.30 -46.31
CA LYS A 991 2.90 52.18 -45.43
C LYS A 991 2.61 50.72 -45.07
N GLU A 992 2.66 49.80 -46.02
CA GLU A 992 2.49 48.36 -45.79
C GLU A 992 3.52 47.83 -44.77
N LEU A 993 4.80 48.15 -44.95
CA LEU A 993 5.84 47.76 -44.00
C LEU A 993 5.66 48.40 -42.61
N GLN A 994 5.11 49.62 -42.54
CA GLN A 994 4.80 50.29 -41.28
C GLN A 994 3.64 49.59 -40.54
N GLU A 995 2.62 49.12 -41.25
CA GLU A 995 1.53 48.32 -40.69
C GLU A 995 2.04 46.97 -40.19
N GLU A 996 2.89 46.29 -40.96
CA GLU A 996 3.56 45.04 -40.56
C GLU A 996 4.41 45.23 -39.28
N LEU A 997 5.14 46.34 -39.19
CA LEU A 997 5.91 46.70 -37.99
C LEU A 997 5.02 46.92 -36.76
N VAL A 998 3.83 47.52 -36.92
CA VAL A 998 2.87 47.71 -35.82
C VAL A 998 2.34 46.35 -35.35
N ASN A 999 1.97 45.46 -36.27
CA ASN A 999 1.51 44.11 -35.94
C ASN A 999 2.57 43.32 -35.17
N HIS A 1000 3.84 43.33 -35.60
CA HIS A 1000 4.92 42.66 -34.87
C HIS A 1000 5.19 43.25 -33.48
N LYS A 1001 5.01 44.56 -33.29
CA LYS A 1001 5.11 45.20 -31.96
C LYS A 1001 3.98 44.76 -31.02
N ILE A 1002 2.76 44.59 -31.54
CA ILE A 1002 1.62 44.06 -30.78
C ILE A 1002 1.92 42.62 -30.33
N THR A 1003 2.36 41.77 -31.27
CA THR A 1003 2.79 40.39 -30.98
C THR A 1003 3.89 40.37 -29.91
N GLN A 1004 4.90 41.24 -30.01
CA GLN A 1004 5.97 41.34 -29.01
C GLN A 1004 5.43 41.69 -27.61
N HIS A 1005 4.44 42.58 -27.52
CA HIS A 1005 3.81 42.95 -26.25
C HIS A 1005 3.04 41.76 -25.65
N GLU A 1006 2.23 41.08 -26.45
CA GLU A 1006 1.48 39.88 -26.02
C GLU A 1006 2.41 38.76 -25.54
N GLU A 1007 3.52 38.52 -26.25
CA GLU A 1007 4.51 37.53 -25.85
C GLU A 1007 5.23 37.90 -24.54
N LYS A 1008 5.55 39.19 -24.34
CA LYS A 1008 6.10 39.69 -23.06
C LYS A 1008 5.14 39.45 -21.89
N VAL A 1009 3.84 39.65 -22.09
CA VAL A 1009 2.81 39.37 -21.07
C VAL A 1009 2.76 37.86 -20.75
N LYS A 1010 2.68 37.00 -21.78
CA LYS A 1010 2.69 35.53 -21.61
C LYS A 1010 3.93 35.03 -20.87
N VAL A 1011 5.11 35.60 -21.18
CA VAL A 1011 6.37 35.27 -20.48
C VAL A 1011 6.34 35.70 -19.02
N LYS A 1012 5.77 36.87 -18.70
CA LYS A 1012 5.62 37.35 -17.32
C LYS A 1012 4.70 36.42 -16.51
N GLU A 1013 3.54 36.07 -17.05
CA GLU A 1013 2.61 35.12 -16.42
C GLU A 1013 3.25 33.74 -16.21
N LEU A 1014 3.98 33.23 -17.21
CA LEU A 1014 4.67 31.95 -17.10
C LEU A 1014 5.74 31.99 -16.00
N LYS A 1015 6.52 33.08 -15.87
CA LYS A 1015 7.50 33.26 -14.79
C LYS A 1015 6.86 33.23 -13.41
N GLU A 1016 5.70 33.85 -13.24
CA GLU A 1016 4.95 33.81 -11.99
C GLU A 1016 4.48 32.38 -11.68
N LYS A 1017 3.91 31.67 -12.66
CA LYS A 1017 3.52 30.25 -12.52
C LYS A 1017 4.72 29.36 -12.15
N VAL A 1018 5.88 29.57 -12.77
CA VAL A 1018 7.13 28.85 -12.42
C VAL A 1018 7.54 29.13 -10.97
N LYS A 1019 7.46 30.38 -10.51
CA LYS A 1019 7.77 30.75 -9.13
C LYS A 1019 6.81 30.07 -8.14
N ILE A 1020 5.52 30.01 -8.46
CA ILE A 1020 4.51 29.31 -7.64
C ILE A 1020 4.86 27.83 -7.54
N VAL A 1021 5.12 27.14 -8.65
CA VAL A 1021 5.45 25.70 -8.64
C VAL A 1021 6.76 25.42 -7.90
N LYS A 1022 7.80 26.27 -8.06
CA LYS A 1022 9.08 26.09 -7.35
C LYS A 1022 8.93 26.20 -5.82
N ASN A 1023 7.93 26.95 -5.35
CA ASN A 1023 7.61 27.09 -3.93
C ASN A 1023 6.51 26.13 -3.45
N SER A 1024 5.82 25.45 -4.35
CA SER A 1024 4.73 24.54 -4.01
C SER A 1024 5.24 23.18 -3.54
N LEU A 1025 4.31 22.36 -3.07
CA LEU A 1025 4.56 20.99 -2.64
C LEU A 1025 4.04 19.97 -3.66
N ILE A 1026 3.87 20.36 -4.93
CA ILE A 1026 3.36 19.48 -6.00
C ILE A 1026 4.20 18.21 -6.08
N GLN A 1027 3.54 17.05 -6.08
CA GLN A 1027 4.19 15.74 -6.04
C GLN A 1027 5.14 15.51 -7.23
N GLU A 1028 4.73 15.87 -8.45
CA GLU A 1028 5.58 15.79 -9.65
C GLU A 1028 6.89 16.58 -9.49
N TYR A 1029 6.78 17.85 -9.07
CA TYR A 1029 7.94 18.72 -8.91
C TYR A 1029 8.91 18.22 -7.83
N ILE A 1030 8.37 17.78 -6.69
CA ILE A 1030 9.18 17.25 -5.59
C ILE A 1030 9.81 15.90 -5.96
N LEU A 1031 9.10 15.05 -6.72
CA LEU A 1031 9.65 13.83 -7.28
C LEU A 1031 10.90 14.13 -8.11
N TYR A 1032 10.78 15.01 -9.10
CA TYR A 1032 11.89 15.38 -9.99
C TYR A 1032 13.07 16.02 -9.23
N THR A 1033 12.79 16.95 -8.31
CA THR A 1033 13.85 17.74 -7.65
C THR A 1033 14.53 17.01 -6.48
N LYS A 1034 13.83 16.13 -5.77
CA LYS A 1034 14.39 15.45 -4.58
C LYS A 1034 14.77 14.01 -4.82
N CYS A 1035 14.02 13.27 -5.64
CA CYS A 1035 14.38 11.91 -5.96
C CYS A 1035 15.45 11.97 -7.04
N GLN A 1036 16.71 11.96 -6.59
CA GLN A 1036 17.90 12.05 -7.43
C GLN A 1036 17.82 11.06 -8.61
N HIS A 1037 18.47 11.42 -9.73
CA HIS A 1037 18.64 10.57 -10.92
C HIS A 1037 17.41 10.41 -11.82
N LEU A 1038 16.39 11.25 -11.63
CA LEU A 1038 15.34 11.44 -12.61
C LEU A 1038 15.74 12.53 -13.62
N ARG A 1039 15.49 12.24 -14.90
CA ARG A 1039 15.77 13.12 -16.04
C ARG A 1039 14.45 13.56 -16.70
N TYR A 1040 14.49 14.65 -17.45
CA TYR A 1040 13.37 15.16 -18.24
C TYR A 1040 13.87 15.44 -19.66
N LYS A 1041 13.10 15.02 -20.68
CA LYS A 1041 13.38 15.32 -22.10
C LYS A 1041 12.12 15.87 -22.75
N ASN A 1042 12.27 16.89 -23.60
CA ASN A 1042 11.15 17.48 -24.35
C ASN A 1042 10.71 16.57 -25.50
N ASN A 1043 9.40 16.38 -25.70
CA ASN A 1043 8.84 15.60 -26.81
C ASN A 1043 8.96 16.28 -28.19
N LYS A 1044 9.31 17.57 -28.26
CA LYS A 1044 9.37 18.32 -29.53
C LYS A 1044 10.38 17.75 -30.56
N ASN A 1045 11.48 17.14 -30.14
CA ASN A 1045 12.50 16.63 -31.07
C ASN A 1045 12.03 15.48 -31.97
N ASN A 1046 10.99 14.74 -31.60
CA ASN A 1046 10.45 13.66 -32.44
C ASN A 1046 9.47 14.13 -33.52
N LYS A 1047 8.91 15.34 -33.41
CA LYS A 1047 7.99 15.91 -34.43
C LYS A 1047 8.72 16.69 -35.51
N THR A 1048 9.85 17.33 -35.19
CA THR A 1048 10.64 18.10 -36.16
C THR A 1048 11.33 17.21 -37.19
N GLN A 1049 11.89 16.05 -36.78
CA GLN A 1049 12.49 15.08 -37.71
C GLN A 1049 11.50 14.49 -38.74
N LYS A 1050 10.20 14.38 -38.40
CA LYS A 1050 9.17 13.95 -39.35
C LYS A 1050 8.74 15.07 -40.32
N ARG A 1051 9.00 16.34 -40.01
CA ARG A 1051 8.69 17.48 -40.90
C ARG A 1051 9.84 17.81 -41.83
N THR A 1052 11.10 17.70 -41.39
CA THR A 1052 12.26 17.90 -42.28
C THR A 1052 12.43 16.78 -43.31
N ASN A 1053 12.11 15.52 -42.97
CA ASN A 1053 12.14 14.44 -43.97
C ASN A 1053 11.04 14.56 -45.05
N ASN A 1054 9.95 15.27 -44.79
CA ASN A 1054 8.90 15.53 -45.79
C ASN A 1054 9.15 16.79 -46.65
N LEU A 1055 10.11 17.64 -46.27
CA LEU A 1055 10.53 18.82 -47.06
C LEU A 1055 11.78 18.54 -47.91
N LEU A 1056 12.56 17.51 -47.57
CA LEU A 1056 13.69 17.03 -48.38
C LEU A 1056 13.31 15.99 -49.46
N LEU A 1057 12.04 15.63 -49.56
CA LEU A 1057 11.49 14.77 -50.63
C LEU A 1057 10.62 15.54 -51.64
N LYS A 1058 10.66 16.89 -51.61
CA LYS A 1058 9.86 17.76 -52.49
C LYS A 1058 10.61 18.96 -53.08
N ASN A 1059 11.94 18.91 -53.13
CA ASN A 1059 12.75 19.76 -54.00
C ASN A 1059 13.59 18.89 -54.93
#